data_AF-J1T0J0-F1
#
_entry.id   AF-J1T0J0-F1
#
_cell.length_a   1.000
_cell.length_b   1.000
_cell.length_c   1.000
_cell.angle_alpha   90.00
_cell.angle_beta   90.00
_cell.angle_gamma   90.00
#
_symmetry.space_group_name_H-M   'P 1'
#
loop_
_entity.id
_entity.type
_entity.pdbx_description
1 polymer ?
#
loop_
_entity_poly.entity_id
_entity_poly.type
_entity_poly.pdbx_seq_one_letter_code
_entity_poly.pdbx_strand_id
1 'polypeptide(L)'
;MISGFEFRDWLLANDPALSRLRMGTRVTLSILLSFTILLLIHMLIVPLPTASYGLGIVLSIEGGVAVRDKGSASQLITRLLGCLASLVVVGIAAALESQRVLSDFIFLVVIFLASSARVYGPRGFAIGMFAFTSYFLGSYFHPTIGELPVVLIGPVVSALVSHWVRAVLLPDNWRRDLLRSLESVRGRINQILFKLAALAADGKVDEADRQELRQLEDRLKEVVLMAESFIPRPPGGVFDGASAPAAELAIRLFDAHLATESAIVLSYQSPPSFVLVHAVIEDDKAVLSAQEKAVADMEGQPQGETARALLWLGAARRQLVETIDTGRRTDFAEIASVEEVSTPTAVDFSLKNPVMRSALQITLAAAIAMTLGLALSRERWFWAVLASFLVFSNTNSRGDTAIKALQRSIGTLFGIAFGLVLASLLSHQMGIAIAVSIVCVFLAFYFLQISYATMTFFISIVLCLIYGMMGVLTFDLLKLRLEETLIGAVAGTLVAFLVLPARTRGALDTALAKWFDTLKELLSAVSDKKSQPELILISQKVDACYRDITLAARPLGSTWSIVTRPGQIRQTLAIFLSVTYWSRVLARNHTADAVDDDLKRRIAADIGMLDTVAPRGSECFLIIRKQIRPTGRHLPLWREGARLAVEMIGSTLERLYPTETQDLPFAAGKAIAPVNQE
;
A
#
# COMPACT_ATOMS: atom_id res chain seq x y z
N MET A 1 1.17 -3.25 37.87
CA MET A 1 2.54 -3.30 37.29
C MET A 1 2.40 -3.45 35.78
N ILE A 2 2.78 -2.42 35.02
CA ILE A 2 2.77 -2.42 33.56
C ILE A 2 4.09 -3.06 33.11
N SER A 3 4.25 -4.37 33.35
CA SER A 3 5.41 -5.14 32.91
C SER A 3 4.97 -5.99 31.72
N GLY A 4 5.36 -5.59 30.51
CA GLY A 4 5.08 -6.36 29.31
C GLY A 4 4.94 -5.55 28.02
N PHE A 5 5.04 -4.21 28.06
CA PHE A 5 5.17 -3.44 26.82
C PHE A 5 6.63 -3.47 26.36
N GLU A 6 7.06 -4.58 25.76
CA GLU A 6 8.29 -4.58 25.00
C GLU A 6 8.08 -3.70 23.76
N PHE A 7 8.62 -2.48 23.79
CA PHE A 7 8.54 -1.53 22.67
C PHE A 7 8.95 -2.18 21.34
N ARG A 8 9.91 -3.12 21.40
CA ARG A 8 10.35 -3.95 20.28
C ARG A 8 9.19 -4.76 19.69
N ASP A 9 8.40 -5.43 20.51
CA ASP A 9 7.28 -6.26 20.07
C ASP A 9 6.15 -5.41 19.49
N TRP A 10 5.87 -4.26 20.11
CA TRP A 10 4.92 -3.30 19.54
C TRP A 10 5.40 -2.77 18.19
N LEU A 11 6.69 -2.45 18.06
CA LEU A 11 7.29 -1.94 16.83
C LEU A 11 7.26 -3.00 15.72
N LEU A 12 7.64 -4.24 16.01
CA LEU A 12 7.58 -5.36 15.07
C LEU A 12 6.14 -5.76 14.73
N ALA A 13 5.17 -5.47 15.59
CA ALA A 13 3.77 -5.67 15.28
C ALA A 13 3.20 -4.61 14.32
N ASN A 14 3.61 -3.34 14.44
CA ASN A 14 3.07 -2.24 13.65
C ASN A 14 3.90 -1.89 12.40
N ASP A 15 5.19 -2.24 12.40
CA ASP A 15 6.15 -2.05 11.30
C ASP A 15 7.13 -3.24 11.22
N PRO A 16 6.67 -4.44 10.78
CA PRO A 16 7.47 -5.66 10.88
C PRO A 16 8.76 -5.64 10.05
N ALA A 17 8.79 -4.90 8.94
CA ALA A 17 10.00 -4.69 8.13
C ALA A 17 10.87 -3.51 8.60
N LEU A 18 10.42 -2.75 9.61
CA LEU A 18 10.99 -1.48 10.05
C LEU A 18 11.12 -0.47 8.89
N SER A 19 10.25 -0.58 7.88
CA SER A 19 10.36 0.20 6.66
C SER A 19 9.97 1.66 6.91
N ARG A 20 8.96 1.88 7.76
CA ARG A 20 8.50 3.21 8.17
C ARG A 20 9.49 3.85 9.13
N LEU A 21 10.00 3.07 10.09
CA LEU A 21 11.07 3.49 11.00
C LEU A 21 12.28 3.98 10.19
N ARG A 22 12.74 3.18 9.24
CA ARG A 22 13.90 3.50 8.41
C ARG A 22 13.64 4.74 7.55
N MET A 23 12.45 4.89 6.98
CA MET A 23 12.08 6.09 6.22
C MET A 23 12.14 7.34 7.11
N GLY A 24 11.49 7.31 8.28
CA GLY A 24 11.49 8.42 9.23
C GLY A 24 12.92 8.80 9.67
N THR A 25 13.72 7.80 10.05
CA THR A 25 15.10 8.01 10.50
C THR A 25 15.99 8.55 9.37
N ARG A 26 15.89 8.00 8.16
CA ARG A 26 16.70 8.46 7.01
C ARG A 26 16.43 9.92 6.68
N VAL A 27 15.16 10.30 6.53
CA VAL A 27 14.82 11.69 6.18
C VAL A 27 15.32 12.64 7.27
N THR A 28 15.10 12.29 8.53
CA THR A 28 15.54 13.10 9.68
C THR A 28 17.06 13.25 9.73
N LEU A 29 17.80 12.15 9.57
CA LEU A 29 19.27 12.16 9.54
C LEU A 29 19.81 12.93 8.34
N SER A 30 19.22 12.78 7.15
CA SER A 30 19.61 13.54 5.97
C SER A 30 19.46 15.04 6.19
N ILE A 31 18.35 15.48 6.79
CA ILE A 31 18.14 16.90 7.12
C ILE A 31 19.19 17.38 8.12
N LEU A 32 19.37 16.65 9.23
CA LEU A 32 20.29 17.04 10.31
C LEU A 32 21.74 17.11 9.84
N LEU A 33 22.21 16.08 9.13
CA LEU A 33 23.57 16.02 8.63
C LEU A 33 23.80 17.08 7.55
N SER A 34 22.84 17.29 6.63
CA SER A 34 22.96 18.33 5.60
C SER A 34 23.00 19.72 6.24
N PHE A 35 22.12 20.00 7.20
CA PHE A 35 22.12 21.28 7.91
C PHE A 35 23.43 21.50 8.67
N THR A 36 23.92 20.47 9.38
CA THR A 36 25.18 20.54 10.14
C THR A 36 26.38 20.79 9.21
N ILE A 37 26.44 20.09 8.06
CA ILE A 37 27.52 20.29 7.08
C ILE A 37 27.44 21.69 6.46
N LEU A 38 26.24 22.18 6.11
CA LEU A 38 26.08 23.55 5.62
C LEU A 38 26.49 24.59 6.66
N LEU A 39 26.15 24.37 7.93
CA LEU A 39 26.59 25.23 9.03
C LEU A 39 28.11 25.24 9.17
N LEU A 40 28.77 24.08 9.08
CA LEU A 40 30.23 23.98 9.11
C LEU A 40 30.87 24.71 7.92
N ILE A 41 30.31 24.57 6.71
CA ILE A 41 30.78 25.29 5.51
C ILE A 41 30.62 26.81 5.71
N HIS A 42 29.48 27.24 6.26
CA HIS A 42 29.21 28.65 6.55
C HIS A 42 30.22 29.24 7.56
N MET A 43 30.57 28.48 8.59
CA MET A 43 31.47 28.93 9.65
C MET A 43 32.96 28.85 9.25
N LEU A 44 33.36 27.89 8.42
CA LEU A 44 34.77 27.58 8.16
C LEU A 44 35.27 27.94 6.75
N ILE A 45 34.37 28.06 5.77
CA ILE A 45 34.76 28.17 4.35
C ILE A 45 34.21 29.45 3.72
N VAL A 46 32.88 29.59 3.64
CA VAL A 46 32.23 30.70 2.94
C VAL A 46 30.85 30.97 3.53
N PRO A 47 30.47 32.24 3.78
CA PRO A 47 29.14 32.56 4.28
C PRO A 47 28.07 32.12 3.26
N LEU A 48 27.23 31.18 3.67
CA LEU A 48 26.11 30.68 2.88
C LEU A 48 24.85 31.56 3.05
N PRO A 49 24.14 31.91 1.96
CA PRO A 49 22.85 32.57 2.03
C PRO A 49 21.76 31.62 2.59
N THR A 50 20.65 32.20 3.06
CA THR A 50 19.51 31.44 3.61
C THR A 50 18.91 30.46 2.59
N ALA A 51 18.96 30.80 1.29
CA ALA A 51 18.54 29.93 0.20
C ALA A 51 19.30 28.58 0.18
N SER A 52 20.60 28.55 0.49
CA SER A 52 21.39 27.31 0.55
C SER A 52 20.84 26.37 1.62
N TYR A 53 20.50 26.88 2.80
CA TYR A 53 19.91 26.10 3.89
C TYR A 53 18.50 25.61 3.56
N GLY A 54 17.65 26.50 3.03
CA GLY A 54 16.29 26.17 2.64
C GLY A 54 16.24 25.07 1.59
N LEU A 55 17.03 25.20 0.52
CA LEU A 55 17.17 24.15 -0.50
C LEU A 55 17.79 22.88 0.08
N GLY A 56 18.81 22.97 0.92
CA GLY A 56 19.45 21.82 1.55
C GLY A 56 18.48 20.96 2.37
N ILE A 57 17.68 21.60 3.23
CA ILE A 57 16.65 20.93 4.06
C ILE A 57 15.58 20.31 3.17
N VAL A 58 15.00 21.11 2.26
CA VAL A 58 13.83 20.65 1.50
C VAL A 58 14.21 19.57 0.48
N LEU A 59 15.36 19.68 -0.17
CA LEU A 59 15.84 18.62 -1.06
C LEU A 59 16.29 17.36 -0.31
N SER A 60 16.62 17.47 0.99
CA SER A 60 16.90 16.28 1.81
C SER A 60 15.63 15.47 2.04
N ILE A 61 14.49 16.16 2.22
CA ILE A 61 13.16 15.56 2.30
C ILE A 61 12.81 14.89 0.96
N GLU A 62 12.90 15.62 -0.14
CA GLU A 62 12.55 15.11 -1.47
C GLU A 62 13.47 13.96 -1.90
N GLY A 63 14.76 14.04 -1.59
CA GLY A 63 15.74 12.98 -1.86
C GLY A 63 15.45 11.67 -1.10
N GLY A 64 14.75 11.74 0.02
CA GLY A 64 14.29 10.59 0.79
C GLY A 64 12.93 10.04 0.35
N VAL A 65 12.01 10.91 -0.09
CA VAL A 65 10.60 10.55 -0.37
C VAL A 65 10.31 10.35 -1.86
N ALA A 66 10.86 11.20 -2.72
CA ALA A 66 10.55 11.23 -4.15
C ALA A 66 11.45 10.29 -4.96
N VAL A 67 12.71 10.10 -4.57
CA VAL A 67 13.67 9.22 -5.25
C VAL A 67 13.35 7.76 -4.93
N ARG A 68 12.75 7.07 -5.91
CA ARG A 68 12.26 5.68 -5.81
C ARG A 68 12.86 4.75 -6.86
N ASP A 69 13.92 5.16 -7.54
CA ASP A 69 14.64 4.29 -8.49
C ASP A 69 15.11 2.99 -7.83
N LYS A 70 15.16 1.92 -8.63
CA LYS A 70 15.76 0.65 -8.25
C LYS A 70 17.28 0.74 -8.35
N GLY A 71 17.96 0.27 -7.31
CA GLY A 71 19.43 0.25 -7.25
C GLY A 71 20.06 1.57 -6.80
N SER A 72 21.19 1.45 -6.08
CA SER A 72 21.88 2.60 -5.47
C SER A 72 22.40 3.60 -6.50
N ALA A 73 23.00 3.12 -7.60
CA ALA A 73 23.56 3.96 -8.65
C ALA A 73 22.49 4.80 -9.38
N SER A 74 21.37 4.17 -9.77
CA SER A 74 20.25 4.88 -10.38
C SER A 74 19.69 5.97 -9.47
N GLN A 75 19.59 5.70 -8.17
CA GLN A 75 19.13 6.70 -7.20
C GLN A 75 20.11 7.87 -7.05
N LEU A 76 21.43 7.62 -7.12
CA LEU A 76 22.43 8.70 -7.12
C LEU A 76 22.29 9.56 -8.37
N ILE A 77 22.18 8.94 -9.55
CA ILE A 77 21.98 9.65 -10.82
C ILE A 77 20.73 10.53 -10.75
N THR A 78 19.60 10.00 -10.26
CA THR A 78 18.37 10.77 -10.11
C THR A 78 18.54 11.96 -9.16
N ARG A 79 19.26 11.80 -8.04
CA ARG A 79 19.55 12.92 -7.12
C ARG A 79 20.41 14.00 -7.78
N LEU A 80 21.46 13.61 -8.50
CA LEU A 80 22.35 14.54 -9.21
C LEU A 80 21.61 15.29 -10.33
N LEU A 81 20.78 14.58 -11.11
CA LEU A 81 19.90 15.21 -12.11
C LEU A 81 18.88 16.15 -11.45
N GLY A 82 18.34 15.79 -10.29
CA GLY A 82 17.49 16.65 -9.47
C GLY A 82 18.21 17.92 -9.01
N CYS A 83 19.48 17.82 -8.58
CA CYS A 83 20.31 19.00 -8.26
C CYS A 83 20.55 19.90 -9.46
N LEU A 84 20.81 19.31 -10.64
CA LEU A 84 20.98 20.08 -11.86
C LEU A 84 19.68 20.80 -12.25
N ALA A 85 18.54 20.11 -12.16
CA ALA A 85 17.23 20.72 -12.36
C ALA A 85 16.98 21.86 -11.36
N SER A 86 17.32 21.66 -10.08
CA SER A 86 17.25 22.66 -9.01
C SER A 86 18.06 23.92 -9.35
N LEU A 87 19.31 23.77 -9.78
CA LEU A 87 20.17 24.89 -10.20
C LEU A 87 19.56 25.68 -11.34
N VAL A 88 19.07 24.99 -12.39
CA VAL A 88 18.48 25.63 -13.56
C VAL A 88 17.24 26.45 -13.17
N VAL A 89 16.31 25.86 -12.42
CA VAL A 89 15.06 26.55 -12.06
C VAL A 89 15.27 27.68 -11.06
N VAL A 90 16.22 27.55 -10.13
CA VAL A 90 16.58 28.63 -9.20
C VAL A 90 17.28 29.77 -9.96
N GLY A 91 18.14 29.47 -10.92
CA GLY A 91 18.76 30.46 -11.79
C GLY A 91 17.72 31.23 -12.63
N ILE A 92 16.71 30.53 -13.16
CA ILE A 92 15.59 31.17 -13.86
C ILE A 92 14.79 32.06 -12.91
N ALA A 93 14.47 31.58 -11.69
CA ALA A 93 13.76 32.38 -10.70
C ALA A 93 14.52 33.65 -10.30
N ALA A 94 15.84 33.55 -10.10
CA ALA A 94 16.72 34.68 -9.82
C ALA A 94 16.78 35.69 -10.97
N ALA A 95 16.88 35.22 -12.22
CA ALA A 95 16.91 36.09 -13.39
C ALA A 95 15.58 36.83 -13.63
N LEU A 96 14.46 36.22 -13.26
CA LEU A 96 13.12 36.77 -13.44
C LEU A 96 12.61 37.56 -12.22
N GLU A 97 13.45 37.81 -11.21
CA GLU A 97 13.06 38.55 -10.00
C GLU A 97 12.46 39.93 -10.31
N SER A 98 13.07 40.66 -11.25
CA SER A 98 12.60 41.98 -11.69
C SER A 98 11.26 41.95 -12.43
N GLN A 99 10.87 40.79 -12.98
CA GLN A 99 9.66 40.60 -13.78
C GLN A 99 8.75 39.58 -13.12
N ARG A 100 8.20 39.95 -11.97
CA ARG A 100 7.44 39.04 -11.11
C ARG A 100 6.25 38.34 -11.80
N VAL A 101 5.51 39.05 -12.65
CA VAL A 101 4.38 38.43 -13.41
C VAL A 101 4.88 37.36 -14.38
N LEU A 102 6.04 37.58 -15.01
CA LEU A 102 6.66 36.59 -15.88
C LEU A 102 7.19 35.41 -15.06
N SER A 103 7.77 35.66 -13.88
CA SER A 103 8.18 34.63 -12.94
C SER A 103 7.00 33.71 -12.55
N ASP A 104 5.86 34.30 -12.18
CA ASP A 104 4.65 33.54 -11.83
C ASP A 104 4.15 32.67 -13.01
N PHE A 105 4.16 33.20 -14.24
CA PHE A 105 3.82 32.43 -15.44
C PHE A 105 4.80 31.28 -15.69
N ILE A 106 6.11 31.54 -15.59
CA ILE A 106 7.14 30.52 -15.75
C ILE A 106 7.03 29.45 -14.65
N PHE A 107 6.62 29.80 -13.45
CA PHE A 107 6.37 28.80 -12.41
C PHE A 107 5.27 27.82 -12.80
N LEU A 108 4.17 28.29 -13.42
CA LEU A 108 3.13 27.41 -13.96
C LEU A 108 3.66 26.48 -15.07
N VAL A 109 4.55 26.98 -15.92
CA VAL A 109 5.24 26.16 -16.93
C VAL A 109 6.10 25.09 -16.25
N VAL A 110 6.87 25.45 -15.22
CA VAL A 110 7.66 24.49 -14.41
C VAL A 110 6.76 23.45 -13.76
N ILE A 111 5.61 23.84 -13.20
CA ILE A 111 4.63 22.91 -12.62
C ILE A 111 4.11 21.92 -13.67
N PHE A 112 3.78 22.40 -14.87
CA PHE A 112 3.33 21.55 -15.97
C PHE A 112 4.40 20.55 -16.41
N LEU A 113 5.64 21.03 -16.62
CA LEU A 113 6.76 20.19 -17.01
C LEU A 113 7.12 19.17 -15.92
N ALA A 114 7.19 19.59 -14.66
CA ALA A 114 7.44 18.73 -13.52
C ALA A 114 6.36 17.64 -13.36
N SER A 115 5.09 17.98 -13.60
CA SER A 115 4.00 17.03 -13.51
C SER A 115 3.96 16.08 -14.72
N SER A 116 4.30 16.58 -15.91
CA SER A 116 4.40 15.77 -17.14
C SER A 116 5.62 14.84 -17.13
N ALA A 117 6.70 15.21 -16.46
CA ALA A 117 7.88 14.37 -16.29
C ALA A 117 7.57 13.02 -15.63
N ARG A 118 6.45 12.91 -14.91
CA ARG A 118 5.97 11.64 -14.33
C ARG A 118 5.73 10.54 -15.37
N VAL A 119 5.58 10.86 -16.67
CA VAL A 119 5.48 9.86 -17.74
C VAL A 119 6.77 9.03 -17.85
N TYR A 120 7.92 9.57 -17.44
CA TYR A 120 9.20 8.85 -17.34
C TYR A 120 9.32 8.00 -16.05
N GLY A 121 8.21 7.76 -15.33
CA GLY A 121 8.18 6.91 -14.14
C GLY A 121 8.83 7.55 -12.90
N PRO A 122 9.41 6.74 -12.00
CA PRO A 122 9.93 7.21 -10.70
C PRO A 122 10.98 8.31 -10.81
N ARG A 123 11.89 8.21 -11.80
CA ARG A 123 12.95 9.20 -12.02
C ARG A 123 12.37 10.56 -12.40
N GLY A 124 11.45 10.57 -13.37
CA GLY A 124 10.82 11.80 -13.82
C GLY A 124 9.96 12.46 -12.74
N PHE A 125 9.27 11.66 -11.92
CA PHE A 125 8.57 12.16 -10.72
C PHE A 125 9.55 12.87 -9.76
N ALA A 126 10.69 12.25 -9.44
CA ALA A 126 11.66 12.83 -8.52
C ALA A 126 12.27 14.13 -9.05
N ILE A 127 12.74 14.14 -10.30
CA ILE A 127 13.32 15.34 -10.93
C ILE A 127 12.28 16.46 -11.00
N GLY A 128 11.03 16.14 -11.36
CA GLY A 128 9.93 17.10 -11.36
C GLY A 128 9.67 17.71 -9.98
N MET A 129 9.65 16.89 -8.91
CA MET A 129 9.51 17.38 -7.53
C MET A 129 10.67 18.30 -7.13
N PHE A 130 11.92 17.95 -7.48
CA PHE A 130 13.08 18.79 -7.22
C PHE A 130 12.95 20.13 -7.94
N ALA A 131 12.55 20.14 -9.22
CA ALA A 131 12.37 21.35 -10.01
C ALA A 131 11.25 22.25 -9.46
N PHE A 132 10.06 21.68 -9.22
CA PHE A 132 8.92 22.42 -8.64
C PHE A 132 9.29 23.09 -7.31
N THR A 133 9.83 22.30 -6.39
CA THR A 133 10.14 22.79 -5.05
C THR A 133 11.30 23.78 -5.06
N SER A 134 12.31 23.56 -5.91
CA SER A 134 13.45 24.47 -6.00
C SER A 134 13.09 25.82 -6.63
N TYR A 135 12.24 25.84 -7.67
CA TYR A 135 11.74 27.10 -8.23
C TYR A 135 11.01 27.91 -7.14
N PHE A 136 10.15 27.23 -6.38
CA PHE A 136 9.46 27.85 -5.25
C PHE A 136 10.44 28.43 -4.21
N LEU A 137 11.48 27.69 -3.81
CA LEU A 137 12.45 28.23 -2.85
C LEU A 137 13.28 29.38 -3.46
N GLY A 138 13.60 29.32 -4.74
CA GLY A 138 14.24 30.40 -5.47
C GLY A 138 13.39 31.68 -5.45
N SER A 139 12.10 31.58 -5.78
CA SER A 139 11.19 32.73 -5.75
C SER A 139 10.88 33.22 -4.33
N TYR A 140 10.98 32.37 -3.31
CA TYR A 140 10.77 32.76 -1.92
C TYR A 140 11.98 33.48 -1.31
N PHE A 141 13.19 32.98 -1.55
CA PHE A 141 14.41 33.54 -0.96
C PHE A 141 15.04 34.66 -1.76
N HIS A 142 14.66 34.83 -3.03
CA HIS A 142 15.17 35.89 -3.92
C HIS A 142 16.72 35.92 -3.98
N PRO A 143 17.40 34.81 -4.30
CA PRO A 143 18.85 34.81 -4.42
C PRO A 143 19.29 35.61 -5.63
N THR A 144 20.38 36.37 -5.51
CA THR A 144 20.95 37.10 -6.64
C THR A 144 21.71 36.16 -7.58
N ILE A 145 21.85 36.54 -8.85
CA ILE A 145 22.56 35.72 -9.86
C ILE A 145 24.01 35.41 -9.43
N GLY A 146 24.68 36.36 -8.76
CA GLY A 146 26.04 36.18 -8.25
C GLY A 146 26.15 35.18 -7.11
N GLU A 147 25.07 34.95 -6.36
CA GLU A 147 25.03 34.01 -5.23
C GLU A 147 24.77 32.57 -5.68
N LEU A 148 24.33 32.34 -6.93
CA LEU A 148 23.96 31.00 -7.43
C LEU A 148 25.03 29.92 -7.19
N PRO A 149 26.34 30.17 -7.37
CA PRO A 149 27.37 29.17 -7.06
C PRO A 149 27.37 28.75 -5.59
N VAL A 150 27.09 29.68 -4.68
CA VAL A 150 27.04 29.44 -3.22
C VAL A 150 25.70 28.82 -2.81
N VAL A 151 24.61 29.20 -3.48
CA VAL A 151 23.28 28.59 -3.33
C VAL A 151 23.31 27.10 -3.69
N LEU A 152 24.04 26.74 -4.75
CA LEU A 152 24.20 25.36 -5.22
C LEU A 152 24.80 24.41 -4.19
N ILE A 153 25.58 24.91 -3.23
CA ILE A 153 26.17 24.10 -2.15
C ILE A 153 25.05 23.37 -1.37
N GLY A 154 23.90 24.02 -1.16
CA GLY A 154 22.74 23.44 -0.49
C GLY A 154 22.23 22.15 -1.15
N PRO A 155 21.77 22.21 -2.41
CA PRO A 155 21.37 21.04 -3.19
C PRO A 155 22.43 19.94 -3.28
N VAL A 156 23.71 20.30 -3.50
CA VAL A 156 24.79 19.30 -3.65
C VAL A 156 25.03 18.55 -2.35
N VAL A 157 25.17 19.26 -1.22
CA VAL A 157 25.32 18.65 0.11
C VAL A 157 24.14 17.73 0.39
N SER A 158 22.92 18.22 0.17
CA SER A 158 21.69 17.46 0.37
C SER A 158 21.66 16.16 -0.42
N ALA A 159 22.01 16.18 -1.71
CA ALA A 159 22.03 14.98 -2.54
C ALA A 159 23.10 13.97 -2.11
N LEU A 160 24.32 14.43 -1.81
CA LEU A 160 25.42 13.57 -1.39
C LEU A 160 25.16 12.95 -0.01
N VAL A 161 24.71 13.75 0.95
CA VAL A 161 24.37 13.29 2.31
C VAL A 161 23.19 12.33 2.25
N SER A 162 22.13 12.67 1.51
CA SER A 162 20.97 11.78 1.38
C SER A 162 21.32 10.46 0.71
N HIS A 163 22.22 10.48 -0.28
CA HIS A 163 22.75 9.26 -0.88
C HIS A 163 23.57 8.46 0.13
N TRP A 164 24.50 9.10 0.85
CA TRP A 164 25.35 8.43 1.85
C TRP A 164 24.53 7.82 2.99
N VAL A 165 23.56 8.56 3.55
CA VAL A 165 22.64 8.05 4.57
C VAL A 165 21.89 6.82 4.08
N ARG A 166 21.44 6.81 2.82
CA ARG A 166 20.68 5.70 2.26
C ARG A 166 21.55 4.54 1.75
N ALA A 167 22.79 4.78 1.32
CA ALA A 167 23.68 3.77 0.76
C ALA A 167 24.56 3.12 1.83
N VAL A 168 24.99 3.87 2.83
CA VAL A 168 25.98 3.44 3.84
C VAL A 168 25.34 3.29 5.22
N LEU A 169 24.69 4.34 5.73
CA LEU A 169 24.24 4.36 7.13
C LEU A 169 23.00 3.48 7.38
N LEU A 170 22.01 3.60 6.50
CA LEU A 170 20.77 2.85 6.53
C LEU A 170 20.52 2.29 5.13
N PRO A 171 21.21 1.21 4.70
CA PRO A 171 21.07 0.65 3.36
C PRO A 171 19.67 0.10 3.07
N ASP A 172 19.17 0.29 1.85
CA ASP A 172 18.01 -0.47 1.36
C ASP A 172 18.47 -1.84 0.91
N ASN A 173 17.93 -2.88 1.55
CA ASN A 173 18.14 -4.25 1.11
C ASN A 173 16.80 -4.98 1.17
N TRP A 174 16.12 -5.02 0.02
CA TRP A 174 14.82 -5.68 -0.12
C TRP A 174 14.89 -7.15 0.28
N ARG A 175 16.05 -7.82 0.11
CA ARG A 175 16.26 -9.22 0.50
C ARG A 175 16.15 -9.41 2.01
N ARG A 176 16.74 -8.48 2.79
CA ARG A 176 16.61 -8.48 4.26
C ARG A 176 15.19 -8.16 4.71
N ASP A 177 14.53 -7.23 4.03
CA ASP A 177 13.17 -6.83 4.38
C ASP A 177 12.17 -7.95 4.04
N LEU A 178 12.36 -8.64 2.91
CA LEU A 178 11.65 -9.87 2.56
C LEU A 178 11.90 -10.96 3.60
N LEU A 179 13.15 -11.24 3.97
CA LEU A 179 13.47 -12.25 4.98
C LEU A 179 12.77 -11.98 6.32
N ARG A 180 12.81 -10.72 6.80
CA ARG A 180 12.10 -10.30 8.03
C ARG A 180 10.60 -10.45 7.92
N SER A 181 10.03 -10.13 6.76
CA SER A 181 8.60 -10.30 6.52
C SER A 181 8.19 -11.78 6.52
N LEU A 182 8.96 -12.68 5.90
CA LEU A 182 8.71 -14.13 5.91
C LEU A 182 8.86 -14.72 7.32
N GLU A 183 9.87 -14.29 8.09
CA GLU A 183 10.02 -14.61 9.52
C GLU A 183 8.80 -14.17 10.33
N SER A 184 8.27 -12.98 10.04
CA SER A 184 7.05 -12.47 10.69
C SER A 184 5.82 -13.31 10.30
N VAL A 185 5.65 -13.70 9.03
CA VAL A 185 4.59 -14.62 8.58
C VAL A 185 4.67 -15.93 9.36
N ARG A 186 5.85 -16.55 9.43
CA ARG A 186 6.09 -17.77 10.22
C ARG A 186 5.70 -17.58 11.69
N GLY A 187 6.12 -16.46 12.30
CA GLY A 187 5.79 -16.13 13.68
C GLY A 187 4.28 -15.99 13.92
N ARG A 188 3.54 -15.37 13.00
CA ARG A 188 2.07 -15.25 13.09
C ARG A 188 1.36 -16.59 12.91
N ILE A 189 1.84 -17.44 11.99
CA ILE A 189 1.33 -18.82 11.85
C ILE A 189 1.52 -19.60 13.15
N ASN A 190 2.70 -19.50 13.79
CA ASN A 190 2.95 -20.14 15.08
C ASN A 190 2.00 -19.63 16.17
N GLN A 191 1.74 -18.32 16.25
CA GLN A 191 0.76 -17.75 17.20
C GLN A 191 -0.64 -18.33 17.02
N ILE A 192 -1.08 -18.49 15.77
CA ILE A 192 -2.37 -19.11 15.44
C ILE A 192 -2.37 -20.59 15.84
N LEU A 193 -1.31 -21.34 15.55
CA LEU A 193 -1.17 -22.74 15.97
C LEU A 193 -1.22 -22.88 17.49
N PHE A 194 -0.53 -22.03 18.26
CA PHE A 194 -0.60 -22.04 19.72
C PHE A 194 -2.01 -21.74 20.24
N LYS A 195 -2.72 -20.78 19.63
CA LYS A 195 -4.12 -20.51 20.00
C LYS A 195 -5.02 -21.71 19.66
N LEU A 196 -4.85 -22.34 18.49
CA LEU A 196 -5.57 -23.56 18.12
C LEU A 196 -5.27 -24.72 19.08
N ALA A 197 -4.03 -24.84 19.58
CA ALA A 197 -3.66 -25.84 20.58
C ALA A 197 -4.35 -25.59 21.93
N ALA A 198 -4.40 -24.33 22.38
CA ALA A 198 -5.12 -23.95 23.58
C ALA A 198 -6.62 -24.28 23.47
N LEU A 199 -7.25 -23.94 22.34
CA LEU A 199 -8.66 -24.26 22.08
C LEU A 199 -8.93 -25.77 21.99
N ALA A 200 -7.98 -26.52 21.44
CA ALA A 200 -8.05 -27.99 21.39
C ALA A 200 -7.98 -28.63 22.77
N ALA A 201 -7.28 -28.02 23.72
CA ALA A 201 -7.20 -28.48 25.10
C ALA A 201 -8.50 -28.21 25.89
N ASP A 202 -9.11 -27.04 25.69
CA ASP A 202 -10.32 -26.63 26.41
C ASP A 202 -11.62 -27.24 25.84
N GLY A 203 -11.59 -27.68 24.56
CA GLY A 203 -12.70 -28.39 23.91
C GLY A 203 -13.95 -27.53 23.62
N LYS A 204 -13.89 -26.22 23.88
CA LYS A 204 -14.94 -25.23 23.58
C LYS A 204 -14.32 -24.02 22.88
N VAL A 205 -15.05 -23.45 21.94
CA VAL A 205 -14.64 -22.24 21.21
C VAL A 205 -15.69 -21.17 21.44
N ASP A 206 -15.38 -20.19 22.29
CA ASP A 206 -16.27 -19.08 22.60
C ASP A 206 -16.21 -17.99 21.50
N GLU A 207 -17.18 -17.08 21.49
CA GLU A 207 -17.20 -15.99 20.51
C GLU A 207 -15.99 -15.04 20.68
N ALA A 208 -15.47 -14.91 21.90
CA ALA A 208 -14.24 -14.18 22.17
C ALA A 208 -13.02 -14.82 21.49
N ASP A 209 -12.91 -16.15 21.53
CA ASP A 209 -11.83 -16.89 20.86
C ASP A 209 -11.91 -16.77 19.34
N ARG A 210 -13.14 -16.81 18.79
CA ARG A 210 -13.36 -16.56 17.36
C ARG A 210 -12.95 -15.16 16.96
N GLN A 211 -13.24 -14.16 17.78
CA GLN A 211 -12.80 -12.79 17.52
C GLN A 211 -11.28 -12.66 17.57
N GLU A 212 -10.62 -13.31 18.54
CA GLU A 212 -9.17 -13.32 18.65
C GLU A 212 -8.50 -14.02 17.45
N LEU A 213 -8.98 -15.20 17.05
CA LEU A 213 -8.49 -15.91 15.86
C LEU A 213 -8.67 -15.07 14.59
N ARG A 214 -9.80 -14.38 14.42
CA ARG A 214 -10.00 -13.43 13.31
C ARG A 214 -9.03 -12.26 13.35
N GLN A 215 -8.72 -11.73 14.54
CA GLN A 215 -7.71 -10.66 14.67
C GLN A 215 -6.30 -11.16 14.33
N LEU A 216 -5.95 -12.39 14.73
CA LEU A 216 -4.67 -13.01 14.37
C LEU A 216 -4.58 -13.27 12.86
N GLU A 217 -5.68 -13.71 12.25
CA GLU A 217 -5.81 -13.89 10.80
C GLU A 217 -5.66 -12.57 10.03
N ASP A 218 -6.36 -11.52 10.45
CA ASP A 218 -6.26 -10.17 9.86
C ASP A 218 -4.81 -9.66 9.93
N ARG A 219 -4.11 -9.87 11.05
CA ARG A 219 -2.68 -9.54 11.18
C ARG A 219 -1.79 -10.39 10.28
N LEU A 220 -2.08 -11.68 10.13
CA LEU A 220 -1.36 -12.55 9.19
C LEU A 220 -1.52 -12.02 7.74
N LYS A 221 -2.74 -11.66 7.35
CA LYS A 221 -3.05 -11.07 6.03
C LYS A 221 -2.20 -9.83 5.76
N GLU A 222 -2.09 -8.91 6.73
CA GLU A 222 -1.26 -7.71 6.59
C GLU A 222 0.22 -8.02 6.36
N VAL A 223 0.78 -8.98 7.11
CA VAL A 223 2.19 -9.36 6.99
C VAL A 223 2.47 -10.13 5.70
N VAL A 224 1.56 -11.01 5.27
CA VAL A 224 1.63 -11.72 3.99
C VAL A 224 1.64 -10.72 2.83
N LEU A 225 0.72 -9.76 2.83
CA LEU A 225 0.70 -8.69 1.82
C LEU A 225 1.98 -7.86 1.82
N MET A 226 2.53 -7.58 3.00
CA MET A 226 3.81 -6.89 3.13
C MET A 226 4.96 -7.74 2.53
N ALA A 227 5.01 -9.04 2.83
CA ALA A 227 6.02 -9.94 2.28
C ALA A 227 5.92 -10.05 0.75
N GLU A 228 4.71 -10.19 0.21
CA GLU A 228 4.46 -10.16 -1.24
C GLU A 228 4.94 -8.86 -1.90
N SER A 229 4.84 -7.72 -1.19
CA SER A 229 5.27 -6.43 -1.74
C SER A 229 6.78 -6.32 -1.97
N PHE A 230 7.57 -7.17 -1.28
CA PHE A 230 9.02 -7.24 -1.47
C PHE A 230 9.44 -8.27 -2.51
N ILE A 231 8.54 -9.14 -2.98
CA ILE A 231 8.83 -10.10 -4.04
C ILE A 231 8.91 -9.33 -5.37
N PRO A 232 10.07 -9.32 -6.06
CA PRO A 232 10.21 -8.67 -7.35
C PRO A 232 9.22 -9.25 -8.36
N ARG A 233 8.52 -8.37 -9.10
CA ARG A 233 7.63 -8.77 -10.19
C ARG A 233 8.19 -8.35 -11.54
N PRO A 234 7.98 -9.16 -12.59
CA PRO A 234 8.28 -8.77 -13.96
C PRO A 234 7.39 -7.58 -14.41
N PRO A 235 7.80 -6.83 -15.45
CA PRO A 235 7.16 -5.59 -15.89
C PRO A 235 5.68 -5.73 -16.30
N GLY A 236 5.28 -6.90 -16.80
CA GLY A 236 3.89 -7.23 -17.12
C GLY A 236 3.03 -7.62 -15.91
N GLY A 237 3.63 -7.70 -14.71
CA GLY A 237 2.98 -8.14 -13.48
C GLY A 237 2.66 -9.65 -13.42
N VAL A 238 2.99 -10.40 -14.48
CA VAL A 238 2.73 -11.84 -14.64
C VAL A 238 4.07 -12.56 -14.75
N PHE A 239 4.28 -13.60 -13.95
CA PHE A 239 5.46 -14.46 -14.07
C PHE A 239 5.36 -15.30 -15.35
N ASP A 240 6.39 -15.22 -16.20
CA ASP A 240 6.50 -16.05 -17.40
C ASP A 240 6.86 -17.49 -16.99
N GLY A 241 5.85 -18.25 -16.54
CA GLY A 241 5.96 -19.66 -16.17
C GLY A 241 6.20 -19.94 -14.67
N ALA A 242 5.85 -21.15 -14.25
CA ALA A 242 5.95 -21.65 -12.87
C ALA A 242 7.41 -21.95 -12.44
N SER A 243 8.37 -21.75 -13.33
CA SER A 243 9.80 -22.02 -13.16
C SER A 243 10.60 -20.81 -12.64
N ALA A 244 9.97 -19.65 -12.42
CA ALA A 244 10.63 -18.50 -11.83
C ALA A 244 10.67 -18.59 -10.29
N PRO A 245 11.85 -18.50 -9.63
CA PRO A 245 11.98 -18.59 -8.17
C PRO A 245 11.11 -17.58 -7.39
N ALA A 246 10.88 -16.40 -7.98
CA ALA A 246 9.98 -15.38 -7.43
C ALA A 246 8.50 -15.80 -7.44
N ALA A 247 8.07 -16.50 -8.50
CA ALA A 247 6.72 -17.03 -8.63
C ALA A 247 6.52 -18.14 -7.59
N GLU A 248 7.49 -19.05 -7.46
CA GLU A 248 7.44 -20.14 -6.47
C GLU A 248 7.36 -19.62 -5.04
N LEU A 249 8.16 -18.61 -4.67
CA LEU A 249 8.06 -17.97 -3.36
C LEU A 249 6.67 -17.37 -3.12
N ALA A 250 6.08 -16.72 -4.13
CA ALA A 250 4.72 -16.20 -4.04
C ALA A 250 3.69 -17.34 -3.85
N ILE A 251 3.83 -18.47 -4.56
CA ILE A 251 3.00 -19.67 -4.37
C ILE A 251 3.11 -20.19 -2.94
N ARG A 252 4.33 -20.36 -2.42
CA ARG A 252 4.56 -20.91 -1.06
C ARG A 252 3.98 -19.99 0.03
N LEU A 253 4.18 -18.68 -0.11
CA LEU A 253 3.63 -17.68 0.81
C LEU A 253 2.10 -17.69 0.80
N PHE A 254 1.53 -17.78 -0.39
CA PHE A 254 0.10 -17.92 -0.62
C PHE A 254 -0.47 -19.21 -0.02
N ASP A 255 0.20 -20.33 -0.24
CA ASP A 255 -0.18 -21.63 0.31
C ASP A 255 -0.16 -21.62 1.84
N ALA A 256 0.84 -21.00 2.45
CA ALA A 256 0.93 -20.85 3.90
C ALA A 256 -0.23 -20.01 4.46
N HIS A 257 -0.59 -18.91 3.79
CA HIS A 257 -1.74 -18.11 4.17
C HIS A 257 -3.04 -18.89 4.06
N LEU A 258 -3.26 -19.56 2.93
CA LEU A 258 -4.46 -20.30 2.62
C LEU A 258 -4.68 -21.50 3.55
N ALA A 259 -3.61 -22.23 3.85
CA ALA A 259 -3.63 -23.33 4.80
C ALA A 259 -4.02 -22.85 6.20
N THR A 260 -3.52 -21.68 6.60
CA THR A 260 -3.83 -21.09 7.91
C THR A 260 -5.29 -20.68 8.01
N GLU A 261 -5.81 -19.96 7.00
CA GLU A 261 -7.22 -19.57 6.94
C GLU A 261 -8.13 -20.80 6.95
N SER A 262 -7.81 -21.83 6.17
CA SER A 262 -8.57 -23.07 6.10
C SER A 262 -8.58 -23.82 7.44
N ALA A 263 -7.44 -23.87 8.15
CA ALA A 263 -7.37 -24.45 9.49
C ALA A 263 -8.22 -23.69 10.51
N ILE A 264 -8.21 -22.34 10.48
CA ILE A 264 -9.06 -21.52 11.35
C ILE A 264 -10.54 -21.78 11.05
N VAL A 265 -10.94 -21.70 9.78
CA VAL A 265 -12.35 -21.85 9.37
C VAL A 265 -12.88 -23.23 9.74
N LEU A 266 -12.13 -24.30 9.46
CA LEU A 266 -12.55 -25.66 9.79
C LEU A 266 -12.52 -25.94 11.29
N SER A 267 -11.61 -25.31 12.05
CA SER A 267 -11.62 -25.41 13.51
C SER A 267 -12.92 -24.90 14.16
N TYR A 268 -13.65 -24.00 13.50
CA TYR A 268 -14.97 -23.56 13.95
C TYR A 268 -16.07 -24.60 13.74
N GLN A 269 -15.90 -25.50 12.77
CA GLN A 269 -16.84 -26.59 12.51
C GLN A 269 -16.59 -27.77 13.45
N SER A 270 -15.33 -28.12 13.65
CA SER A 270 -14.89 -29.13 14.60
C SER A 270 -13.56 -28.71 15.21
N PRO A 271 -13.42 -28.64 16.54
CA PRO A 271 -12.14 -28.33 17.15
C PRO A 271 -11.11 -29.40 16.78
N PRO A 272 -9.84 -29.02 16.54
CA PRO A 272 -8.81 -29.98 16.19
C PRO A 272 -8.35 -30.81 17.39
N SER A 273 -7.76 -31.97 17.12
CA SER A 273 -7.09 -32.77 18.16
C SER A 273 -5.83 -32.05 18.67
N PHE A 274 -5.68 -31.92 19.99
CA PHE A 274 -4.49 -31.34 20.61
C PHE A 274 -3.21 -32.05 20.14
N VAL A 275 -3.25 -33.39 20.03
CA VAL A 275 -2.11 -34.21 19.58
C VAL A 275 -1.66 -33.80 18.17
N LEU A 276 -2.62 -33.55 17.27
CA LEU A 276 -2.31 -33.15 15.91
C LEU A 276 -1.74 -31.73 15.86
N VAL A 277 -2.36 -30.77 16.57
CA VAL A 277 -1.85 -29.38 16.58
C VAL A 277 -0.45 -29.33 17.19
N HIS A 278 -0.21 -30.06 18.28
CA HIS A 278 1.09 -30.16 18.93
C HIS A 278 2.13 -30.79 18.00
N ALA A 279 1.78 -31.87 17.28
CA ALA A 279 2.66 -32.49 16.29
C ALA A 279 3.03 -31.52 15.13
N VAL A 280 2.09 -30.66 14.70
CA VAL A 280 2.35 -29.62 13.70
C VAL A 280 3.28 -28.53 14.23
N ILE A 281 3.18 -28.17 15.51
CA ILE A 281 4.05 -27.18 16.16
C ILE A 281 5.49 -27.71 16.25
N GLU A 282 5.64 -28.93 16.77
CA GLU A 282 6.93 -29.62 16.99
C GLU A 282 7.56 -30.19 15.71
N ASP A 283 6.79 -30.23 14.60
CA ASP A 283 7.19 -30.89 13.35
C ASP A 283 7.52 -32.38 13.52
N ASP A 284 6.75 -33.09 14.36
CA ASP A 284 6.94 -34.53 14.63
C ASP A 284 6.45 -35.37 13.44
N LYS A 285 7.39 -35.72 12.56
CA LYS A 285 7.12 -36.51 11.34
C LYS A 285 6.48 -37.86 11.62
N ALA A 286 6.80 -38.52 12.74
CA ALA A 286 6.25 -39.83 13.06
C ALA A 286 4.75 -39.71 13.37
N VAL A 287 4.39 -38.77 14.26
CA VAL A 287 3.00 -38.51 14.63
C VAL A 287 2.20 -37.97 13.45
N LEU A 288 2.76 -37.05 12.66
CA LEU A 288 2.11 -36.51 11.46
C LEU A 288 1.78 -37.60 10.44
N SER A 289 2.70 -38.53 10.18
CA SER A 289 2.46 -39.65 9.25
C SER A 289 1.40 -40.64 9.76
N ALA A 290 1.31 -40.84 11.07
CA ALA A 290 0.28 -41.67 11.68
C ALA A 290 -1.10 -41.00 11.59
N GLN A 291 -1.15 -39.69 11.82
CA GLN A 291 -2.37 -38.89 11.66
C GLN A 291 -2.83 -38.81 10.20
N GLU A 292 -1.92 -38.66 9.24
CA GLU A 292 -2.24 -38.71 7.80
C GLU A 292 -2.98 -40.00 7.42
N LYS A 293 -2.54 -41.14 7.95
CA LYS A 293 -3.21 -42.44 7.75
C LYS A 293 -4.58 -42.48 8.42
N ALA A 294 -4.68 -42.06 9.69
CA ALA A 294 -5.95 -42.03 10.41
C ALA A 294 -6.99 -41.08 9.77
N VAL A 295 -6.51 -40.00 9.15
CA VAL A 295 -7.34 -39.02 8.43
C VAL A 295 -7.87 -39.58 7.11
N ALA A 296 -7.18 -40.53 6.48
CA ALA A 296 -7.70 -41.27 5.34
C ALA A 296 -8.93 -42.12 5.74
N ASP A 297 -8.95 -42.66 6.97
CA ASP A 297 -10.07 -43.46 7.49
C ASP A 297 -11.29 -42.61 7.92
N MET A 298 -11.09 -41.30 8.17
CA MET A 298 -12.13 -40.35 8.62
C MET A 298 -12.72 -39.51 7.47
N GLU A 299 -12.72 -40.07 6.26
CA GLU A 299 -13.08 -39.35 5.04
C GLU A 299 -14.53 -38.84 5.04
N GLY A 300 -14.73 -37.54 4.80
CA GLY A 300 -16.05 -36.88 4.78
C GLY A 300 -16.55 -36.39 6.14
N GLN A 301 -15.84 -36.64 7.23
CA GLN A 301 -16.21 -36.14 8.57
C GLN A 301 -15.60 -34.76 8.85
N PRO A 302 -16.29 -33.85 9.60
CA PRO A 302 -15.74 -32.55 9.97
C PRO A 302 -14.37 -32.62 10.66
N GLN A 303 -14.17 -33.67 11.48
CA GLN A 303 -12.91 -33.95 12.18
C GLN A 303 -11.78 -34.28 11.20
N GLY A 304 -12.05 -35.13 10.20
CA GLY A 304 -11.10 -35.46 9.13
C GLY A 304 -10.72 -34.25 8.29
N GLU A 305 -11.68 -33.40 7.92
CA GLU A 305 -11.42 -32.17 7.15
C GLU A 305 -10.55 -31.17 7.93
N THR A 306 -10.85 -30.97 9.22
CA THR A 306 -10.05 -30.12 10.12
C THR A 306 -8.63 -30.66 10.25
N ALA A 307 -8.48 -31.97 10.38
CA ALA A 307 -7.18 -32.62 10.46
C ALA A 307 -6.37 -32.50 9.16
N ARG A 308 -7.00 -32.66 7.98
CA ARG A 308 -6.35 -32.41 6.66
C ARG A 308 -5.86 -30.96 6.54
N ALA A 309 -6.66 -30.00 6.98
CA ALA A 309 -6.27 -28.59 6.95
C ALA A 309 -5.08 -28.28 7.87
N LEU A 310 -5.01 -28.91 9.04
CA LEU A 310 -3.85 -28.79 9.93
C LEU A 310 -2.59 -29.47 9.38
N LEU A 311 -2.72 -30.65 8.78
CA LEU A 311 -1.62 -31.33 8.10
C LEU A 311 -1.09 -30.49 6.94
N TRP A 312 -1.98 -29.89 6.16
CA TRP A 312 -1.62 -28.93 5.11
C TRP A 312 -0.91 -27.69 5.68
N LEU A 313 -1.42 -27.11 6.76
CA LEU A 313 -0.78 -25.99 7.45
C LEU A 313 0.64 -26.36 7.91
N GLY A 314 0.83 -27.56 8.45
CA GLY A 314 2.15 -28.07 8.82
C GLY A 314 3.09 -28.23 7.62
N ALA A 315 2.59 -28.74 6.49
CA ALA A 315 3.36 -28.85 5.25
C ALA A 315 3.75 -27.47 4.68
N ALA A 316 2.80 -26.53 4.60
CA ALA A 316 3.05 -25.18 4.09
C ALA A 316 4.00 -24.39 5.01
N ARG A 317 3.87 -24.54 6.34
CA ARG A 317 4.81 -23.98 7.32
C ARG A 317 6.22 -24.54 7.12
N ARG A 318 6.39 -25.85 6.91
CA ARG A 318 7.69 -26.47 6.62
C ARG A 318 8.32 -25.90 5.34
N GLN A 319 7.54 -25.81 4.26
CA GLN A 319 8.01 -25.22 3.00
C GLN A 319 8.45 -23.76 3.19
N LEU A 320 7.71 -22.98 3.98
CA LEU A 320 8.08 -21.60 4.31
C LEU A 320 9.39 -21.53 5.11
N VAL A 321 9.58 -22.43 6.08
CA VAL A 321 10.84 -22.53 6.84
C VAL A 321 12.01 -22.87 5.92
N GLU A 322 11.85 -23.84 5.04
CA GLU A 322 12.87 -24.22 4.05
C GLU A 322 13.21 -23.04 3.12
N THR A 323 12.21 -22.28 2.68
CA THR A 323 12.42 -21.09 1.85
C THR A 323 13.15 -19.98 2.61
N ILE A 324 12.83 -19.77 3.90
CA ILE A 324 13.54 -18.82 4.76
C ILE A 324 15.00 -19.24 4.92
N ASP A 325 15.26 -20.52 5.18
CA ASP A 325 16.62 -21.04 5.36
C ASP A 325 17.43 -20.98 4.06
N THR A 326 16.81 -21.32 2.94
CA THR A 326 17.42 -21.22 1.60
C THR A 326 17.73 -19.76 1.27
N GLY A 327 16.76 -18.87 1.43
CA GLY A 327 16.93 -17.43 1.21
C GLY A 327 18.00 -16.81 2.11
N ARG A 328 18.16 -17.31 3.36
CA ARG A 328 19.23 -16.90 4.27
C ARG A 328 20.62 -17.35 3.77
N ARG A 329 20.73 -18.53 3.15
CA ARG A 329 22.00 -19.07 2.61
C ARG A 329 22.38 -18.46 1.27
N THR A 330 21.41 -18.25 0.38
CA THR A 330 21.63 -17.77 -1.00
C THR A 330 21.46 -16.27 -1.15
N ASP A 331 21.04 -15.56 -0.10
CA ASP A 331 20.64 -14.15 -0.12
C ASP A 331 19.65 -13.84 -1.27
N PHE A 332 18.73 -14.78 -1.54
CA PHE A 332 17.75 -14.69 -2.64
C PHE A 332 18.36 -14.34 -4.02
N ALA A 333 19.60 -14.79 -4.30
CA ALA A 333 20.29 -14.48 -5.56
C ALA A 333 19.48 -14.84 -6.82
N GLU A 334 18.80 -16.00 -6.81
CA GLU A 334 17.99 -16.50 -7.93
C GLU A 334 16.73 -15.65 -8.20
N ILE A 335 16.18 -15.01 -7.17
CA ILE A 335 15.05 -14.09 -7.33
C ILE A 335 15.51 -12.77 -7.96
N ALA A 336 16.75 -12.35 -7.66
CA ALA A 336 17.29 -11.08 -8.17
C ALA A 336 17.66 -11.12 -9.65
N SER A 337 18.05 -12.28 -10.20
CA SER A 337 18.43 -12.40 -11.63
C SER A 337 17.25 -12.21 -12.59
N VAL A 338 16.01 -12.38 -12.12
CA VAL A 338 14.78 -12.15 -12.88
C VAL A 338 14.46 -10.65 -13.05
N GLU A 339 15.13 -9.76 -12.30
CA GLU A 339 14.80 -8.33 -12.20
C GLU A 339 15.21 -7.48 -13.43
N GLU A 340 16.11 -7.95 -14.30
CA GLU A 340 16.79 -7.09 -15.29
C GLU A 340 16.12 -6.96 -16.66
N VAL A 341 15.10 -7.74 -17.01
CA VAL A 341 14.51 -7.70 -18.36
C VAL A 341 13.22 -6.88 -18.38
N SER A 342 13.35 -5.54 -18.35
CA SER A 342 12.23 -4.64 -18.66
C SER A 342 12.41 -4.01 -20.04
N THR A 343 11.52 -4.32 -20.97
CA THR A 343 11.46 -3.64 -22.26
C THR A 343 11.00 -2.19 -22.05
N PRO A 344 11.73 -1.18 -22.56
CA PRO A 344 11.32 0.21 -22.42
C PRO A 344 10.00 0.43 -23.16
N THR A 345 8.95 0.74 -22.41
CA THR A 345 7.66 1.15 -22.99
C THR A 345 7.82 2.54 -23.60
N ALA A 346 7.25 2.77 -24.79
CA ALA A 346 7.27 4.09 -25.41
C ALA A 346 6.54 5.12 -24.53
N VAL A 347 7.14 6.31 -24.41
CA VAL A 347 6.61 7.42 -23.61
C VAL A 347 5.42 8.04 -24.35
N ASP A 348 4.25 8.10 -23.70
CA ASP A 348 3.03 8.66 -24.28
C ASP A 348 2.66 10.01 -23.66
N PHE A 349 2.68 11.07 -24.46
CA PHE A 349 2.27 12.43 -24.09
C PHE A 349 0.82 12.76 -24.48
N SER A 350 0.04 11.79 -24.97
CA SER A 350 -1.36 11.97 -25.32
C SER A 350 -2.22 12.30 -24.09
N LEU A 351 -3.30 13.07 -24.30
CA LEU A 351 -4.34 13.30 -23.28
C LEU A 351 -5.08 12.02 -22.85
N LYS A 352 -4.90 10.91 -23.57
CA LYS A 352 -5.38 9.58 -23.14
C LYS A 352 -4.61 9.11 -21.90
N ASN A 353 -3.33 9.47 -21.78
CA ASN A 353 -2.49 9.14 -20.63
C ASN A 353 -3.03 9.83 -19.37
N PRO A 354 -3.38 9.09 -18.30
CA PRO A 354 -3.85 9.69 -17.03
C PRO A 354 -2.84 10.64 -16.40
N VAL A 355 -1.54 10.42 -16.61
CA VAL A 355 -0.47 11.30 -16.11
C VAL A 355 -0.56 12.68 -16.76
N MET A 356 -0.78 12.76 -18.07
CA MET A 356 -0.91 14.04 -18.78
C MET A 356 -2.17 14.81 -18.39
N ARG A 357 -3.28 14.10 -18.20
CA ARG A 357 -4.52 14.70 -17.66
C ARG A 357 -4.30 15.27 -16.26
N SER A 358 -3.62 14.51 -15.39
CA SER A 358 -3.27 14.95 -14.05
C SER A 358 -2.31 16.15 -14.09
N ALA A 359 -1.33 16.19 -15.00
CA ALA A 359 -0.43 17.33 -15.15
C ALA A 359 -1.19 18.62 -15.49
N LEU A 360 -2.16 18.56 -16.41
CA LEU A 360 -3.02 19.70 -16.72
C LEU A 360 -3.89 20.13 -15.53
N GLN A 361 -4.46 19.17 -14.80
CA GLN A 361 -5.23 19.45 -13.58
C GLN A 361 -4.37 20.14 -12.52
N ILE A 362 -3.16 19.64 -12.28
CA ILE A 362 -2.23 20.20 -11.29
C ILE A 362 -1.87 21.64 -11.67
N THR A 363 -1.53 21.89 -12.93
CA THR A 363 -1.17 23.24 -13.40
C THR A 363 -2.36 24.20 -13.30
N LEU A 364 -3.57 23.78 -13.70
CA LEU A 364 -4.75 24.62 -13.60
C LEU A 364 -5.14 24.90 -12.15
N ALA A 365 -5.08 23.90 -11.28
CA ALA A 365 -5.32 24.07 -9.85
C ALA A 365 -4.28 25.00 -9.20
N ALA A 366 -3.01 24.88 -9.60
CA ALA A 366 -1.96 25.79 -9.19
C ALA A 366 -2.20 27.21 -9.69
N ALA A 367 -2.65 27.41 -10.93
CA ALA A 367 -2.97 28.73 -11.47
C ALA A 367 -4.11 29.41 -10.71
N ILE A 368 -5.19 28.67 -10.41
CA ILE A 368 -6.32 29.17 -9.60
C ILE A 368 -5.84 29.50 -8.19
N ALA A 369 -5.12 28.57 -7.54
CA ALA A 369 -4.59 28.77 -6.19
C ALA A 369 -3.61 29.94 -6.11
N MET A 370 -2.76 30.12 -7.12
CA MET A 370 -1.82 31.24 -7.23
C MET A 370 -2.56 32.56 -7.36
N THR A 371 -3.58 32.63 -8.23
CA THR A 371 -4.37 33.85 -8.45
C THR A 371 -5.10 34.26 -7.17
N LEU A 372 -5.78 33.32 -6.51
CA LEU A 372 -6.52 33.57 -5.27
C LEU A 372 -5.57 33.85 -4.09
N GLY A 373 -4.45 33.14 -4.00
CA GLY A 373 -3.44 33.36 -2.97
C GLY A 373 -2.76 34.73 -3.12
N LEU A 374 -2.43 35.15 -4.35
CA LEU A 374 -1.88 36.49 -4.62
C LEU A 374 -2.86 37.61 -4.26
N ALA A 375 -4.17 37.36 -4.38
CA ALA A 375 -5.21 38.30 -3.95
C ALA A 375 -5.31 38.39 -2.42
N LEU A 376 -4.95 37.33 -1.69
CA LEU A 376 -4.95 37.29 -0.22
C LEU A 376 -3.65 37.84 0.38
N SER A 377 -2.49 37.31 -0.06
CA SER A 377 -1.17 37.76 0.36
C SER A 377 -0.15 37.66 -0.76
N ARG A 378 0.43 38.80 -1.13
CA ARG A 378 1.55 38.83 -2.09
C ARG A 378 2.80 38.15 -1.56
N GLU A 379 2.97 37.98 -0.25
CA GLU A 379 4.19 37.37 0.28
C GLU A 379 4.07 35.85 0.45
N ARG A 380 2.86 35.34 0.71
CA ARG A 380 2.64 33.95 1.16
C ARG A 380 1.74 33.09 0.26
N TRP A 381 1.35 33.59 -0.91
CA TRP A 381 0.56 32.87 -1.94
C TRP A 381 1.08 31.46 -2.28
N PHE A 382 2.37 31.21 -2.09
CA PHE A 382 2.98 29.92 -2.34
C PHE A 382 2.44 28.79 -1.45
N TRP A 383 1.86 29.10 -0.28
CA TRP A 383 1.21 28.10 0.56
C TRP A 383 -0.03 27.51 -0.11
N ALA A 384 -0.81 28.31 -0.82
CA ALA A 384 -1.94 27.83 -1.61
C ALA A 384 -1.47 26.97 -2.78
N VAL A 385 -0.41 27.38 -3.49
CA VAL A 385 0.12 26.60 -4.63
C VAL A 385 0.74 25.28 -4.18
N LEU A 386 1.49 25.28 -3.08
CA LEU A 386 2.03 24.06 -2.50
C LEU A 386 0.89 23.12 -2.04
N ALA A 387 -0.16 23.68 -1.46
CA ALA A 387 -1.33 22.90 -1.04
C ALA A 387 -2.06 22.28 -2.24
N SER A 388 -2.35 23.05 -3.29
CA SER A 388 -3.04 22.53 -4.48
C SER A 388 -2.21 21.45 -5.18
N PHE A 389 -0.90 21.66 -5.33
CA PHE A 389 0.00 20.70 -5.95
C PHE A 389 0.10 19.37 -5.15
N LEU A 390 0.35 19.44 -3.84
CA LEU A 390 0.57 18.25 -3.01
C LEU A 390 -0.68 17.38 -2.85
N VAL A 391 -1.87 17.95 -3.00
CA VAL A 391 -3.15 17.24 -2.94
C VAL A 391 -3.32 16.28 -4.14
N PHE A 392 -2.67 16.55 -5.28
CA PHE A 392 -2.63 15.63 -6.42
C PHE A 392 -1.46 14.63 -6.39
N SER A 393 -0.49 14.81 -5.50
CA SER A 393 0.63 13.86 -5.41
C SER A 393 0.14 12.51 -4.92
N ASN A 394 0.43 11.43 -5.64
CA ASN A 394 0.05 10.06 -5.25
C ASN A 394 -1.48 9.84 -5.10
N THR A 395 -2.30 10.51 -5.92
CA THR A 395 -3.75 10.31 -6.01
C THR A 395 -4.16 9.82 -7.39
N ASN A 396 -5.01 8.80 -7.47
CA ASN A 396 -5.44 8.21 -8.74
C ASN A 396 -6.87 8.59 -9.15
N SER A 397 -7.64 9.18 -8.23
CA SER A 397 -9.04 9.54 -8.47
C SER A 397 -9.38 10.89 -7.86
N ARG A 398 -10.46 11.51 -8.35
CA ARG A 398 -11.00 12.77 -7.77
C ARG A 398 -11.36 12.64 -6.28
N GLY A 399 -11.81 11.45 -5.86
CA GLY A 399 -12.14 11.16 -4.46
C GLY A 399 -10.89 11.12 -3.57
N ASP A 400 -9.80 10.51 -4.06
CA ASP A 400 -8.51 10.53 -3.36
C ASP A 400 -7.99 11.94 -3.18
N THR A 401 -8.06 12.74 -4.24
CA THR A 401 -7.67 14.16 -4.22
C THR A 401 -8.49 14.93 -3.17
N ALA A 402 -9.81 14.76 -3.11
CA ALA A 402 -10.65 15.41 -2.09
C ALA A 402 -10.35 14.93 -0.65
N ILE A 403 -10.18 13.62 -0.44
CA ILE A 403 -9.81 13.09 0.88
C ILE A 403 -8.45 13.65 1.32
N LYS A 404 -7.50 13.74 0.39
CA LYS A 404 -6.17 14.27 0.68
C LYS A 404 -6.19 15.77 0.97
N ALA A 405 -7.01 16.54 0.26
CA ALA A 405 -7.29 17.94 0.56
C ALA A 405 -7.81 18.10 2.00
N LEU A 406 -8.82 17.30 2.38
CA LEU A 406 -9.40 17.32 3.72
C LEU A 406 -8.37 16.93 4.79
N GLN A 407 -7.60 15.85 4.56
CA GLN A 407 -6.54 15.41 5.45
C GLN A 407 -5.48 16.51 5.65
N ARG A 408 -5.12 17.24 4.58
CA ARG A 408 -4.20 18.38 4.67
C ARG A 408 -4.76 19.48 5.55
N SER A 409 -5.99 19.92 5.29
CA SER A 409 -6.62 21.01 6.02
C SER A 409 -6.79 20.68 7.51
N ILE A 410 -7.27 19.48 7.83
CA ILE A 410 -7.41 19.00 9.22
C ILE A 410 -6.04 18.92 9.90
N GLY A 411 -5.06 18.29 9.24
CA GLY A 411 -3.71 18.17 9.78
C GLY A 411 -3.07 19.52 10.06
N THR A 412 -3.19 20.48 9.14
CA THR A 412 -2.66 21.83 9.32
C THR A 412 -3.37 22.58 10.45
N LEU A 413 -4.70 22.50 10.55
CA LEU A 413 -5.46 23.16 11.63
C LEU A 413 -5.01 22.67 13.01
N PHE A 414 -5.01 21.35 13.23
CA PHE A 414 -4.58 20.79 14.51
C PHE A 414 -3.09 21.03 14.76
N GLY A 415 -2.26 20.97 13.73
CA GLY A 415 -0.82 21.20 13.87
C GLY A 415 -0.49 22.66 14.21
N ILE A 416 -1.26 23.62 13.70
CA ILE A 416 -1.17 25.04 14.10
C ILE A 416 -1.61 25.21 15.56
N ALA A 417 -2.74 24.61 15.96
CA ALA A 417 -3.24 24.73 17.32
C ALA A 417 -2.23 24.19 18.36
N PHE A 418 -1.73 22.96 18.15
CA PHE A 418 -0.70 22.37 19.02
C PHE A 418 0.65 23.07 18.88
N GLY A 419 1.02 23.47 17.66
CA GLY A 419 2.27 24.18 17.38
C GLY A 419 2.34 25.53 18.06
N LEU A 420 1.23 26.28 18.13
CA LEU A 420 1.15 27.55 18.85
C LEU A 420 1.34 27.36 20.36
N VAL A 421 0.69 26.35 20.95
CA VAL A 421 0.87 26.01 22.36
C VAL A 421 2.33 25.65 22.64
N LEU A 422 2.91 24.75 21.86
CA LEU A 422 4.31 24.34 22.02
C LEU A 422 5.28 25.52 21.80
N ALA A 423 5.08 26.34 20.78
CA ALA A 423 5.93 27.49 20.51
C ALA A 423 5.87 28.55 21.63
N SER A 424 4.68 28.75 22.24
CA SER A 424 4.53 29.66 23.38
C SER A 424 5.24 29.14 24.64
N LEU A 425 5.15 27.84 24.92
CA LEU A 425 5.77 27.19 26.08
C LEU A 425 7.30 27.08 25.93
N LEU A 426 7.79 26.88 24.71
CA LEU A 426 9.21 26.64 24.42
C LEU A 426 9.95 27.90 23.95
N SER A 427 9.32 29.07 23.98
CA SER A 427 9.84 30.34 23.46
C SER A 427 11.22 30.72 24.02
N HIS A 428 11.52 30.34 25.26
CA HIS A 428 12.80 30.60 25.93
C HIS A 428 13.74 29.40 26.00
N GLN A 429 13.36 28.25 25.45
CA GLN A 429 14.11 26.98 25.56
C GLN A 429 14.48 26.45 24.16
N MET A 430 15.36 27.18 23.45
CA MET A 430 15.75 26.85 22.07
C MET A 430 16.22 25.39 21.90
N GLY A 431 17.02 24.86 22.84
CA GLY A 431 17.50 23.48 22.77
C GLY A 431 16.36 22.45 22.78
N ILE A 432 15.32 22.66 23.59
CA ILE A 432 14.15 21.78 23.66
C ILE A 432 13.28 21.96 22.42
N ALA A 433 13.09 23.19 21.93
CA ALA A 433 12.36 23.45 20.69
C ALA A 433 12.99 22.73 19.47
N ILE A 434 14.32 22.72 19.39
CA ILE A 434 15.06 21.98 18.35
C ILE A 434 14.85 20.47 18.51
N ALA A 435 15.01 19.93 19.72
CA ALA A 435 14.80 18.50 19.98
C ALA A 435 13.37 18.04 19.62
N VAL A 436 12.35 18.82 20.01
CA VAL A 436 10.95 18.56 19.67
C VAL A 436 10.72 18.64 18.15
N SER A 437 11.35 19.60 17.47
CA SER A 437 11.27 19.71 16.01
C SER A 437 11.84 18.48 15.31
N ILE A 438 12.98 17.95 15.77
CA ILE A 438 13.60 16.73 15.25
C ILE A 438 12.67 15.52 15.42
N VAL A 439 12.08 15.37 16.61
CA VAL A 439 11.11 14.29 16.88
C VAL A 439 9.88 14.43 15.99
N CYS A 440 9.36 15.65 15.81
CA CYS A 440 8.22 15.90 14.92
C CYS A 440 8.54 15.59 13.46
N VAL A 441 9.73 15.95 12.96
CA VAL A 441 10.19 15.58 11.61
C VAL A 441 10.22 14.05 11.47
N PHE A 442 10.82 13.34 12.42
CA PHE A 442 10.85 11.88 12.42
C PHE A 442 9.44 11.28 12.37
N LEU A 443 8.54 11.73 13.26
CA LEU A 443 7.16 11.26 13.31
C LEU A 443 6.38 11.59 12.03
N ALA A 444 6.60 12.77 11.43
CA ALA A 444 5.97 13.16 10.18
C ALA A 444 6.27 12.14 9.06
N PHE A 445 7.54 11.77 8.91
CA PHE A 445 7.97 10.82 7.86
C PHE A 445 7.72 9.36 8.23
N TYR A 446 7.66 9.02 9.52
CA TYR A 446 7.21 7.70 9.99
C TYR A 446 5.74 7.45 9.62
N PHE A 447 4.86 8.45 9.84
CA PHE A 447 3.43 8.34 9.55
C PHE A 447 3.03 8.67 8.11
N LEU A 448 3.98 9.09 7.25
CA LEU A 448 3.73 9.51 5.87
C LEU A 448 2.90 8.52 5.06
N GLN A 449 3.18 7.22 5.19
CA GLN A 449 2.49 6.16 4.45
C GLN A 449 1.14 5.73 5.08
N ILE A 450 0.92 6.08 6.35
CA ILE A 450 -0.26 5.66 7.13
C ILE A 450 -1.35 6.74 7.05
N SER A 451 -0.98 7.99 7.33
CA SER A 451 -1.91 9.11 7.44
C SER A 451 -1.26 10.41 6.98
N TYR A 452 -1.72 10.93 5.84
CA TYR A 452 -1.27 12.22 5.33
C TYR A 452 -1.65 13.38 6.27
N ALA A 453 -2.77 13.25 7.00
CA ALA A 453 -3.18 14.22 8.02
C ALA A 453 -2.18 14.27 9.18
N THR A 454 -1.76 13.11 9.69
CA THR A 454 -0.79 13.00 10.79
C THR A 454 0.58 13.52 10.38
N MET A 455 1.01 13.23 9.14
CA MET A 455 2.24 13.83 8.60
C MET A 455 2.14 15.36 8.56
N THR A 456 1.05 15.90 7.98
CA THR A 456 0.84 17.34 7.86
C THR A 456 0.75 18.03 9.22
N PHE A 457 0.15 17.37 10.22
CA PHE A 457 0.09 17.81 11.60
C PHE A 457 1.50 18.05 12.19
N PHE A 458 2.38 17.06 12.14
CA PHE A 458 3.74 17.19 12.66
C PHE A 458 4.57 18.21 11.89
N ILE A 459 4.45 18.28 10.56
CA ILE A 459 5.13 19.32 9.76
C ILE A 459 4.65 20.72 10.13
N SER A 460 3.37 20.89 10.43
CA SER A 460 2.82 22.19 10.83
C SER A 460 3.31 22.63 12.21
N ILE A 461 3.52 21.69 13.14
CA ILE A 461 4.18 21.95 14.43
C ILE A 461 5.62 22.42 14.21
N VAL A 462 6.39 21.72 13.38
CA VAL A 462 7.79 22.10 13.07
C VAL A 462 7.85 23.52 12.52
N LEU A 463 6.95 23.86 11.60
CA LEU A 463 6.88 25.21 11.02
C LEU A 463 6.51 26.27 12.07
N CYS A 464 5.60 25.99 13.00
CA CYS A 464 5.30 26.90 14.12
C CYS A 464 6.50 27.10 15.05
N LEU A 465 7.22 26.03 15.39
CA LEU A 465 8.42 26.11 16.23
C LEU A 465 9.52 26.90 15.53
N ILE A 466 9.75 26.69 14.24
CA ILE A 466 10.73 27.45 13.45
C ILE A 466 10.35 28.93 13.42
N TYR A 467 9.09 29.28 13.13
CA TYR A 467 8.65 30.67 13.15
C TYR A 467 8.70 31.30 14.54
N GLY A 468 8.43 30.51 15.59
CA GLY A 468 8.56 30.95 16.98
C GLY A 468 10.02 31.29 17.33
N MET A 469 10.97 30.41 16.96
CA MET A 469 12.40 30.64 17.17
C MET A 469 12.92 31.84 16.36
N MET A 470 12.37 32.10 15.17
CA MET A 470 12.71 33.28 14.37
C MET A 470 12.03 34.57 14.87
N GLY A 471 11.14 34.50 15.86
CA GLY A 471 10.42 35.66 16.37
C GLY A 471 9.35 36.23 15.43
N VAL A 472 8.98 35.50 14.37
CA VAL A 472 8.01 35.94 13.34
C VAL A 472 6.65 35.26 13.48
N LEU A 473 6.46 34.45 14.52
CA LEU A 473 5.20 33.76 14.77
C LEU A 473 4.13 34.74 15.27
N THR A 474 3.17 35.06 14.42
CA THR A 474 2.01 35.90 14.76
C THR A 474 0.71 35.14 14.52
N PHE A 475 -0.35 35.55 15.21
CA PHE A 475 -1.69 34.99 14.97
C PHE A 475 -2.14 35.20 13.52
N ASP A 476 -1.82 36.37 12.93
CA ASP A 476 -2.13 36.66 11.53
C ASP A 476 -1.40 35.73 10.55
N LEU A 477 -0.14 35.38 10.82
CA LEU A 477 0.61 34.43 9.99
C LEU A 477 -0.01 33.03 10.05
N LEU A 478 -0.47 32.60 11.23
CA LEU A 478 -1.14 31.30 11.39
C LEU A 478 -2.52 31.28 10.74
N LYS A 479 -3.28 32.37 10.85
CA LYS A 479 -4.55 32.55 10.15
C LYS A 479 -4.35 32.49 8.64
N LEU A 480 -3.37 33.23 8.12
CA LEU A 480 -3.01 33.23 6.71
C LEU A 480 -2.59 31.83 6.24
N ARG A 481 -1.87 31.07 7.07
CA ARG A 481 -1.48 29.69 6.76
C ARG A 481 -2.70 28.79 6.56
N LEU A 482 -3.73 28.96 7.38
CA LEU A 482 -4.97 28.20 7.28
C LEU A 482 -5.75 28.61 6.02
N GLU A 483 -5.89 29.91 5.77
CA GLU A 483 -6.59 30.47 4.61
C GLU A 483 -5.96 30.03 3.28
N GLU A 484 -4.64 30.20 3.12
CA GLU A 484 -3.90 29.78 1.93
C GLU A 484 -3.98 28.26 1.71
N THR A 485 -3.86 27.48 2.78
CA THR A 485 -3.99 26.01 2.69
C THR A 485 -5.39 25.61 2.25
N LEU A 486 -6.43 26.30 2.71
CA LEU A 486 -7.82 26.07 2.32
C LEU A 486 -8.05 26.47 0.86
N ILE A 487 -7.52 27.61 0.41
CA ILE A 487 -7.59 28.04 -1.00
C ILE A 487 -7.00 26.96 -1.91
N GLY A 488 -5.80 26.46 -1.59
CA GLY A 488 -5.16 25.40 -2.37
C GLY A 488 -5.94 24.08 -2.35
N ALA A 489 -6.46 23.68 -1.19
CA ALA A 489 -7.27 22.47 -1.03
C ALA A 489 -8.58 22.54 -1.84
N VAL A 490 -9.27 23.69 -1.81
CA VAL A 490 -10.51 23.93 -2.57
C VAL A 490 -10.22 23.99 -4.06
N ALA A 491 -9.20 24.74 -4.50
CA ALA A 491 -8.82 24.82 -5.91
C ALA A 491 -8.45 23.45 -6.48
N GLY A 492 -7.65 22.65 -5.75
CA GLY A 492 -7.30 21.29 -6.15
C GLY A 492 -8.51 20.37 -6.25
N THR A 493 -9.42 20.45 -5.27
CA THR A 493 -10.66 19.65 -5.27
C THR A 493 -11.58 20.05 -6.43
N LEU A 494 -11.81 21.35 -6.65
CA LEU A 494 -12.65 21.83 -7.75
C LEU A 494 -12.13 21.36 -9.10
N VAL A 495 -10.84 21.51 -9.38
CA VAL A 495 -10.24 21.08 -10.64
C VAL A 495 -10.32 19.56 -10.81
N ALA A 496 -10.10 18.78 -9.76
CA ALA A 496 -10.21 17.32 -9.82
C ALA A 496 -11.63 16.84 -10.16
N PHE A 497 -12.67 17.61 -9.79
CA PHE A 497 -14.07 17.28 -10.08
C PHE A 497 -14.55 17.83 -11.42
N LEU A 498 -14.04 18.99 -11.87
CA LEU A 498 -14.55 19.71 -13.04
C LEU A 498 -13.73 19.48 -14.31
N VAL A 499 -12.41 19.28 -14.22
CA VAL A 499 -11.53 19.25 -15.40
C VAL A 499 -11.00 17.85 -15.64
N LEU A 500 -11.43 17.23 -16.75
CA LEU A 500 -11.04 15.86 -17.14
C LEU A 500 -11.12 14.84 -15.98
N PRO A 501 -12.26 14.76 -15.25
CA PRO A 501 -12.33 14.06 -13.98
C PRO A 501 -11.97 12.58 -14.12
N ALA A 502 -10.97 12.15 -13.34
CA ALA A 502 -10.68 10.75 -13.13
C ALA A 502 -11.78 10.17 -12.23
N ARG A 503 -12.80 9.57 -12.86
CA ARG A 503 -13.91 8.93 -12.14
C ARG A 503 -13.33 7.84 -11.24
N THR A 504 -13.55 7.95 -9.92
CA THR A 504 -13.22 6.90 -8.94
C THR A 504 -13.76 5.54 -9.37
N ARG A 505 -14.94 5.52 -10.00
CA ARG A 505 -15.53 4.33 -10.61
C ARG A 505 -14.72 3.80 -11.80
N GLY A 506 -14.20 4.64 -12.70
CA GLY A 506 -13.52 4.16 -13.91
C GLY A 506 -12.26 3.33 -13.63
N ALA A 507 -11.46 3.72 -12.63
CA ALA A 507 -10.30 2.92 -12.21
C ALA A 507 -10.74 1.60 -11.58
N LEU A 508 -11.79 1.62 -10.75
CA LEU A 508 -12.37 0.43 -10.15
C LEU A 508 -13.02 -0.49 -11.19
N ASP A 509 -13.74 0.06 -12.16
CA ASP A 509 -14.39 -0.65 -13.26
C ASP A 509 -13.35 -1.33 -14.15
N THR A 510 -12.20 -0.66 -14.38
CA THR A 510 -11.08 -1.23 -15.14
C THR A 510 -10.43 -2.39 -14.37
N ALA A 511 -10.20 -2.21 -13.06
CA ALA A 511 -9.68 -3.28 -12.20
C ALA A 511 -10.65 -4.46 -12.08
N LEU A 512 -11.95 -4.19 -11.98
CA LEU A 512 -13.02 -5.18 -11.96
C LEU A 512 -13.12 -5.93 -13.29
N ALA A 513 -13.10 -5.23 -14.42
CA ALA A 513 -13.12 -5.86 -15.75
C ALA A 513 -11.94 -6.83 -15.89
N LYS A 514 -10.73 -6.37 -15.57
CA LYS A 514 -9.52 -7.22 -15.59
C LYS A 514 -9.66 -8.44 -14.67
N TRP A 515 -10.21 -8.28 -13.47
CA TRP A 515 -10.44 -9.40 -12.56
C TRP A 515 -11.47 -10.39 -13.10
N PHE A 516 -12.60 -9.91 -13.63
CA PHE A 516 -13.62 -10.76 -14.24
C PHE A 516 -13.06 -11.53 -15.44
N ASP A 517 -12.30 -10.86 -16.32
CA ASP A 517 -11.65 -11.49 -17.47
C ASP A 517 -10.64 -12.56 -17.03
N THR A 518 -9.86 -12.29 -15.99
CA THR A 518 -8.89 -13.27 -15.46
C THR A 518 -9.59 -14.45 -14.77
N LEU A 519 -10.71 -14.22 -14.09
CA LEU A 519 -11.51 -15.30 -13.51
C LEU A 519 -12.15 -16.17 -14.61
N LYS A 520 -12.62 -15.56 -15.70
CA LYS A 520 -13.07 -16.30 -16.89
C LYS A 520 -11.93 -17.10 -17.51
N GLU A 521 -10.73 -16.52 -17.62
CA GLU A 521 -9.53 -17.24 -18.09
C GLU A 521 -9.26 -18.49 -17.24
N LEU A 522 -9.38 -18.38 -15.91
CA LEU A 522 -9.20 -19.52 -15.00
C LEU A 522 -10.26 -20.59 -15.20
N LEU A 523 -11.54 -20.20 -15.21
CA LEU A 523 -12.66 -21.13 -15.37
C LEU A 523 -12.61 -21.86 -16.73
N SER A 524 -12.30 -21.14 -17.81
CA SER A 524 -12.08 -21.73 -19.13
C SER A 524 -10.88 -22.68 -19.15
N ALA A 525 -9.77 -22.30 -18.53
CA ALA A 525 -8.58 -23.16 -18.42
C ALA A 525 -8.85 -24.47 -17.68
N VAL A 526 -9.73 -24.46 -16.67
CA VAL A 526 -10.19 -25.68 -15.98
C VAL A 526 -11.03 -26.55 -16.92
N SER A 527 -11.94 -25.96 -17.70
CA SER A 527 -12.73 -26.68 -18.70
C SER A 527 -11.87 -27.31 -19.79
N ASP A 528 -10.77 -26.63 -20.17
CA ASP A 528 -9.78 -27.08 -21.15
C ASP A 528 -8.80 -28.13 -20.59
N LYS A 529 -8.96 -28.58 -19.34
CA LYS A 529 -8.11 -29.56 -18.66
C LYS A 529 -6.63 -29.15 -18.62
N LYS A 530 -6.34 -27.86 -18.45
CA LYS A 530 -4.96 -27.37 -18.31
C LYS A 530 -4.28 -27.95 -17.07
N SER A 531 -2.94 -27.97 -17.11
CA SER A 531 -2.14 -28.52 -16.02
C SER A 531 -2.30 -27.72 -14.72
N GLN A 532 -2.21 -28.39 -13.57
CA GLN A 532 -2.31 -27.76 -12.24
C GLN A 532 -1.34 -26.56 -12.07
N PRO A 533 -0.06 -26.60 -12.49
CA PRO A 533 0.83 -25.44 -12.40
C PRO A 533 0.36 -24.23 -13.22
N GLU A 534 -0.24 -24.44 -14.39
CA GLU A 534 -0.78 -23.34 -15.21
C GLU A 534 -2.01 -22.70 -14.56
N LEU A 535 -2.88 -23.51 -13.95
CA LEU A 535 -4.03 -23.00 -13.20
C LEU A 535 -3.60 -22.20 -11.97
N ILE A 536 -2.54 -22.62 -11.28
CA ILE A 536 -1.96 -21.87 -10.17
C ILE A 536 -1.48 -20.48 -10.65
N LEU A 537 -0.78 -20.41 -11.79
CA LEU A 537 -0.34 -19.11 -12.35
C LEU A 537 -1.54 -18.20 -12.70
N ILE A 538 -2.60 -18.75 -13.30
CA ILE A 538 -3.80 -17.95 -13.60
C ILE A 538 -4.49 -17.52 -12.29
N SER A 539 -4.59 -18.39 -11.28
CA SER A 539 -5.12 -18.02 -9.95
C SER A 539 -4.32 -16.87 -9.33
N GLN A 540 -2.98 -16.87 -9.44
CA GLN A 540 -2.15 -15.76 -8.98
C GLN A 540 -2.43 -14.45 -9.73
N LYS A 541 -2.77 -14.50 -11.02
CA LYS A 541 -3.25 -13.33 -11.76
C LYS A 541 -4.58 -12.84 -11.17
N VAL A 542 -5.50 -13.73 -10.79
CA VAL A 542 -6.76 -13.36 -10.11
C VAL A 542 -6.47 -12.64 -8.79
N ASP A 543 -5.51 -13.13 -7.99
CA ASP A 543 -5.07 -12.44 -6.76
C ASP A 543 -4.48 -11.06 -7.04
N ALA A 544 -3.67 -10.94 -8.10
CA ALA A 544 -3.13 -9.66 -8.52
C ALA A 544 -4.23 -8.67 -8.88
N CYS A 545 -5.24 -9.11 -9.62
CA CYS A 545 -6.38 -8.29 -9.96
C CYS A 545 -7.24 -7.96 -8.72
N TYR A 546 -7.35 -8.85 -7.73
CA TYR A 546 -8.03 -8.55 -6.46
C TYR A 546 -7.30 -7.46 -5.66
N ARG A 547 -5.96 -7.47 -5.64
CA ARG A 547 -5.17 -6.37 -5.06
C ARG A 547 -5.44 -5.05 -5.79
N ASP A 548 -5.48 -5.08 -7.12
CA ASP A 548 -5.81 -3.90 -7.94
C ASP A 548 -7.21 -3.36 -7.59
N ILE A 549 -8.22 -4.24 -7.43
CA ILE A 549 -9.56 -3.87 -6.96
C ILE A 549 -9.52 -3.24 -5.57
N THR A 550 -8.79 -3.83 -4.62
CA THR A 550 -8.71 -3.33 -3.24
C THR A 550 -8.09 -1.93 -3.20
N LEU A 551 -7.04 -1.70 -4.00
CA LEU A 551 -6.41 -0.39 -4.14
C LEU A 551 -7.35 0.62 -4.80
N ALA A 552 -8.08 0.22 -5.86
CA ALA A 552 -9.03 1.07 -6.56
C ALA A 552 -10.31 1.37 -5.75
N ALA A 553 -10.71 0.46 -4.85
CA ALA A 553 -11.88 0.60 -3.99
C ALA A 553 -11.61 1.39 -2.69
N ARG A 554 -10.33 1.56 -2.31
CA ARG A 554 -9.91 2.34 -1.12
C ARG A 554 -10.58 3.73 -0.98
N PRO A 555 -10.75 4.54 -2.03
CA PRO A 555 -11.34 5.88 -1.92
C PRO A 555 -12.84 5.85 -1.62
N LEU A 556 -13.52 4.74 -1.90
CA LEU A 556 -14.95 4.59 -1.61
C LEU A 556 -15.18 4.35 -0.11
N GLY A 557 -14.20 3.78 0.60
CA GLY A 557 -14.33 3.42 2.01
C GLY A 557 -14.13 4.64 2.91
N SER A 558 -15.19 5.07 3.61
CA SER A 558 -15.02 6.02 4.71
C SER A 558 -14.02 5.46 5.73
N THR A 559 -13.02 6.26 6.10
CA THR A 559 -11.96 6.06 7.11
C THR A 559 -11.92 4.65 7.72
N TRP A 560 -11.10 3.79 7.13
CA TRP A 560 -10.84 2.39 7.51
C TRP A 560 -10.56 2.12 9.00
N SER A 561 -10.38 3.15 9.85
CA SER A 561 -9.96 3.00 11.25
C SER A 561 -11.01 3.35 12.32
N ILE A 562 -12.24 3.78 11.97
CA ILE A 562 -13.20 4.29 12.98
C ILE A 562 -14.51 3.50 13.06
N VAL A 563 -14.85 2.68 12.07
CA VAL A 563 -16.15 1.98 12.06
C VAL A 563 -15.98 0.51 12.44
N THR A 564 -16.51 0.15 13.60
CA THR A 564 -16.52 -1.21 14.17
C THR A 564 -17.43 -2.20 13.41
N ARG A 565 -18.15 -1.74 12.39
CA ARG A 565 -19.02 -2.57 11.52
C ARG A 565 -18.42 -2.68 10.12
N PRO A 566 -18.37 -3.87 9.49
CA PRO A 566 -17.91 -3.99 8.11
C PRO A 566 -18.88 -3.23 7.20
N GLY A 567 -18.46 -2.04 6.74
CA GLY A 567 -19.21 -1.24 5.76
C GLY A 567 -19.42 -2.01 4.45
N GLN A 568 -20.36 -1.55 3.62
CA GLN A 568 -20.77 -2.20 2.36
C GLN A 568 -19.58 -2.58 1.46
N ILE A 569 -18.56 -1.72 1.42
CA ILE A 569 -17.34 -1.95 0.63
C ILE A 569 -16.53 -3.12 1.16
N ARG A 570 -16.39 -3.26 2.49
CA ARG A 570 -15.71 -4.42 3.10
C ARG A 570 -16.48 -5.71 2.83
N GLN A 571 -17.81 -5.65 2.79
CA GLN A 571 -18.65 -6.80 2.43
C GLN A 571 -18.47 -7.19 0.95
N THR A 572 -18.48 -6.21 0.03
CA THR A 572 -18.21 -6.48 -1.40
C THR A 572 -16.81 -7.03 -1.61
N LEU A 573 -15.79 -6.44 -0.97
CA LEU A 573 -14.41 -6.95 -1.03
C LEU A 573 -14.30 -8.36 -0.45
N ALA A 574 -15.05 -8.68 0.61
CA ALA A 574 -15.08 -10.04 1.15
C ALA A 574 -15.66 -11.07 0.16
N ILE A 575 -16.62 -10.67 -0.70
CA ILE A 575 -17.15 -11.53 -1.77
C ILE A 575 -16.06 -11.79 -2.81
N PHE A 576 -15.39 -10.74 -3.30
CA PHE A 576 -14.25 -10.90 -4.21
C PHE A 576 -13.11 -11.71 -3.60
N LEU A 577 -12.79 -11.48 -2.32
CA LEU A 577 -11.80 -12.27 -1.58
C LEU A 577 -12.21 -13.73 -1.46
N SER A 578 -13.50 -14.00 -1.24
CA SER A 578 -14.04 -15.36 -1.16
C SER A 578 -13.96 -16.06 -2.52
N VAL A 579 -14.35 -15.41 -3.62
CA VAL A 579 -14.18 -15.98 -4.97
C VAL A 579 -12.70 -16.18 -5.29
N THR A 580 -11.86 -15.21 -4.89
CA THR A 580 -10.41 -15.34 -5.03
C THR A 580 -9.92 -16.56 -4.25
N TYR A 581 -10.33 -16.74 -2.99
CA TYR A 581 -10.03 -17.91 -2.15
C TYR A 581 -10.44 -19.22 -2.83
N TRP A 582 -11.67 -19.31 -3.33
CA TRP A 582 -12.16 -20.51 -4.00
C TRP A 582 -11.46 -20.76 -5.33
N SER A 583 -11.03 -19.72 -6.04
CA SER A 583 -10.17 -19.85 -7.22
C SER A 583 -8.83 -20.51 -6.88
N ARG A 584 -8.29 -20.25 -5.68
CA ARG A 584 -7.08 -20.92 -5.15
C ARG A 584 -7.32 -22.38 -4.86
N VAL A 585 -8.40 -22.67 -4.14
CA VAL A 585 -8.80 -24.04 -3.81
C VAL A 585 -9.03 -24.86 -5.07
N LEU A 586 -9.68 -24.25 -6.08
CA LEU A 586 -9.89 -24.82 -7.40
C LEU A 586 -8.56 -25.15 -8.09
N ALA A 587 -7.67 -24.17 -8.24
CA ALA A 587 -6.38 -24.36 -8.90
C ALA A 587 -5.51 -25.41 -8.20
N ARG A 588 -5.53 -25.44 -6.86
CA ARG A 588 -4.75 -26.38 -6.04
C ARG A 588 -5.30 -27.80 -6.09
N ASN A 589 -6.62 -27.98 -6.02
CA ASN A 589 -7.23 -29.31 -5.93
C ASN A 589 -7.66 -29.86 -7.30
N HIS A 590 -7.34 -29.17 -8.39
CA HIS A 590 -7.66 -29.61 -9.75
C HIS A 590 -6.78 -30.78 -10.21
N THR A 591 -7.42 -31.82 -10.73
CA THR A 591 -6.80 -32.87 -11.53
C THR A 591 -7.51 -32.94 -12.88
N ALA A 592 -6.75 -33.06 -13.97
CA ALA A 592 -7.29 -33.02 -15.35
C ALA A 592 -8.34 -34.12 -15.62
N ASP A 593 -8.27 -35.23 -14.89
CA ASP A 593 -9.20 -36.36 -14.96
C ASP A 593 -10.50 -36.15 -14.15
N ALA A 594 -10.54 -35.18 -13.24
CA ALA A 594 -11.74 -34.87 -12.43
C ALA A 594 -12.75 -33.96 -13.14
N VAL A 595 -12.49 -33.55 -14.38
CA VAL A 595 -13.41 -32.71 -15.17
C VAL A 595 -14.47 -33.56 -15.86
N ASP A 596 -15.64 -33.65 -15.25
CA ASP A 596 -16.84 -34.29 -15.82
C ASP A 596 -17.81 -33.28 -16.48
N ASP A 597 -18.81 -33.80 -17.18
CA ASP A 597 -19.78 -32.98 -17.94
C ASP A 597 -20.68 -32.11 -17.03
N ASP A 598 -20.82 -32.47 -15.75
CA ASP A 598 -21.53 -31.62 -14.77
C ASP A 598 -20.66 -30.43 -14.36
N LEU A 599 -19.38 -30.66 -14.07
CA LEU A 599 -18.43 -29.59 -13.75
C LEU A 599 -18.30 -28.60 -14.91
N LYS A 600 -18.19 -29.10 -16.16
CA LYS A 600 -18.18 -28.25 -17.36
C LYS A 600 -19.45 -27.40 -17.50
N ARG A 601 -20.62 -27.99 -17.23
CA ARG A 601 -21.91 -27.25 -17.25
C ARG A 601 -21.95 -26.15 -16.20
N ARG A 602 -21.45 -26.41 -14.99
CA ARG A 602 -21.36 -25.41 -13.91
C ARG A 602 -20.39 -24.28 -14.26
N ILE A 603 -19.21 -24.62 -14.77
CA ILE A 603 -18.23 -23.64 -15.27
C ILE A 603 -18.86 -22.76 -16.36
N ALA A 604 -19.59 -23.35 -17.32
CA ALA A 604 -20.27 -22.59 -18.36
C ALA A 604 -21.36 -21.67 -17.78
N ALA A 605 -22.09 -22.11 -16.75
CA ALA A 605 -23.06 -21.28 -16.04
C ALA A 605 -22.40 -20.10 -15.32
N ASP A 606 -21.28 -20.34 -14.63
CA ASP A 606 -20.50 -19.29 -13.95
C ASP A 606 -19.91 -18.29 -14.96
N ILE A 607 -19.39 -18.74 -16.09
CA ILE A 607 -18.91 -17.86 -17.17
C ILE A 607 -20.07 -17.01 -17.73
N GLY A 608 -21.23 -17.62 -18.00
CA GLY A 608 -22.42 -16.90 -18.43
C GLY A 608 -22.87 -15.87 -17.39
N MET A 609 -22.78 -16.20 -16.10
CA MET A 609 -23.03 -15.25 -15.02
C MET A 609 -22.03 -14.09 -15.07
N LEU A 610 -20.74 -14.37 -15.23
CA LEU A 610 -19.71 -13.34 -15.34
C LEU A 610 -19.92 -12.42 -16.56
N ASP A 611 -20.43 -12.93 -17.67
CA ASP A 611 -20.82 -12.13 -18.84
C ASP A 611 -21.96 -11.16 -18.55
N THR A 612 -22.92 -11.55 -17.71
CA THR A 612 -24.02 -10.66 -17.29
C THR A 612 -23.60 -9.66 -16.22
N VAL A 613 -22.68 -10.06 -15.34
CA VAL A 613 -22.27 -9.29 -14.16
C VAL A 613 -21.16 -8.29 -14.46
N ALA A 614 -20.17 -8.66 -15.27
CA ALA A 614 -19.01 -7.82 -15.57
C ALA A 614 -19.37 -6.42 -16.15
N PRO A 615 -20.37 -6.29 -17.06
CA PRO A 615 -20.78 -4.99 -17.60
C PRO A 615 -21.32 -4.01 -16.55
N ARG A 616 -21.80 -4.51 -15.40
CA ARG A 616 -22.34 -3.68 -14.31
C ARG A 616 -21.26 -3.01 -13.47
N GLY A 617 -20.01 -3.46 -13.60
CA GLY A 617 -18.83 -2.83 -12.99
C GLY A 617 -18.97 -2.59 -11.48
N SER A 618 -18.71 -1.36 -11.05
CA SER A 618 -18.65 -0.93 -9.65
C SER A 618 -20.01 -0.77 -8.95
N GLU A 619 -21.13 -1.05 -9.62
CA GLU A 619 -22.47 -1.04 -9.00
C GLU A 619 -22.55 -1.97 -7.77
N CYS A 620 -21.83 -3.09 -7.77
CA CYS A 620 -21.77 -4.03 -6.66
C CYS A 620 -21.26 -3.42 -5.33
N PHE A 621 -20.59 -2.26 -5.36
CA PHE A 621 -20.14 -1.54 -4.16
C PHE A 621 -21.22 -0.64 -3.56
N LEU A 622 -22.33 -0.41 -4.25
CA LEU A 622 -23.43 0.47 -3.84
C LEU A 622 -24.65 -0.30 -3.31
N ILE A 623 -24.64 -1.63 -3.45
CA ILE A 623 -25.76 -2.47 -3.07
C ILE A 623 -25.73 -2.70 -1.56
N ILE A 624 -26.84 -2.35 -0.89
CA ILE A 624 -27.03 -2.60 0.53
C ILE A 624 -27.37 -4.07 0.74
N ARG A 625 -26.45 -4.84 1.34
CA ARG A 625 -26.67 -6.26 1.64
C ARG A 625 -27.11 -6.44 3.09
N LYS A 626 -28.18 -7.22 3.31
CA LYS A 626 -28.50 -7.74 4.66
C LYS A 626 -27.47 -8.81 5.04
N GLN A 627 -26.94 -8.74 6.26
CA GLN A 627 -26.07 -9.80 6.77
C GLN A 627 -26.83 -11.12 6.80
N ILE A 628 -26.39 -12.08 5.99
CA ILE A 628 -26.82 -13.46 6.11
C ILE A 628 -25.96 -14.07 7.22
N ARG A 629 -26.58 -14.56 8.29
CA ARG A 629 -25.87 -15.36 9.31
C ARG A 629 -25.22 -16.55 8.60
N PRO A 630 -23.96 -16.91 8.92
CA PRO A 630 -23.39 -18.15 8.39
C PRO A 630 -24.32 -19.29 8.83
N THR A 631 -25.03 -19.87 7.87
CA THR A 631 -25.69 -21.16 8.06
C THR A 631 -24.58 -22.17 8.31
N GLY A 632 -24.66 -22.90 9.42
CA GLY A 632 -23.69 -23.92 9.79
C GLY A 632 -23.76 -25.10 8.81
N ARG A 633 -23.24 -24.91 7.59
CA ARG A 633 -23.09 -25.94 6.57
C ARG A 633 -21.67 -26.47 6.69
N HIS A 634 -21.56 -27.80 6.79
CA HIS A 634 -20.30 -28.53 6.63
C HIS A 634 -19.73 -28.21 5.23
N LEU A 635 -18.45 -27.84 5.16
CA LEU A 635 -17.75 -27.51 3.91
C LEU A 635 -16.66 -28.57 3.65
N PRO A 636 -16.93 -29.60 2.83
CA PRO A 636 -15.94 -30.65 2.52
C PRO A 636 -14.90 -30.15 1.50
N LEU A 637 -13.90 -29.40 1.96
CA LEU A 637 -12.88 -28.76 1.13
C LEU A 637 -12.03 -29.75 0.31
N TRP A 638 -11.85 -30.99 0.79
CA TRP A 638 -10.91 -31.94 0.19
C TRP A 638 -11.55 -33.00 -0.72
N ARG A 639 -12.80 -33.41 -0.45
CA ARG A 639 -13.47 -34.51 -1.18
C ARG A 639 -14.05 -34.07 -2.53
N GLU A 640 -14.57 -32.86 -2.58
CA GLU A 640 -15.19 -32.28 -3.78
C GLU A 640 -14.43 -31.03 -4.23
N GLY A 641 -13.18 -30.82 -3.78
CA GLY A 641 -12.49 -29.52 -3.78
C GLY A 641 -12.62 -28.68 -5.05
N ALA A 642 -12.44 -29.26 -6.25
CA ALA A 642 -12.64 -28.54 -7.51
C ALA A 642 -14.14 -28.26 -7.81
N ARG A 643 -15.03 -29.24 -7.63
CA ARG A 643 -16.48 -29.08 -7.84
C ARG A 643 -17.12 -28.15 -6.82
N LEU A 644 -16.79 -28.33 -5.55
CA LEU A 644 -17.19 -27.45 -4.45
C LEU A 644 -16.62 -26.05 -4.67
N ALA A 645 -15.36 -25.89 -5.11
CA ALA A 645 -14.82 -24.57 -5.40
C ALA A 645 -15.57 -23.88 -6.53
N VAL A 646 -15.90 -24.57 -7.62
CA VAL A 646 -16.76 -24.02 -8.69
C VAL A 646 -18.15 -23.66 -8.14
N GLU A 647 -18.80 -24.54 -7.37
CA GLU A 647 -20.11 -24.24 -6.73
C GLU A 647 -20.03 -23.01 -5.80
N MET A 648 -18.94 -22.90 -5.04
CA MET A 648 -18.73 -21.80 -4.11
C MET A 648 -18.34 -20.51 -4.85
N ILE A 649 -17.63 -20.56 -5.97
CA ILE A 649 -17.40 -19.42 -6.87
C ILE A 649 -18.75 -18.92 -7.37
N GLY A 650 -19.56 -19.77 -8.02
CA GLY A 650 -20.88 -19.41 -8.52
C GLY A 650 -21.80 -18.83 -7.45
N SER A 651 -21.99 -19.56 -6.34
CA SER A 651 -22.87 -19.11 -5.23
C SER A 651 -22.36 -17.86 -4.50
N THR A 652 -21.06 -17.55 -4.59
CA THR A 652 -20.49 -16.32 -4.03
C THR A 652 -20.63 -15.17 -5.03
N LEU A 653 -20.45 -15.42 -6.33
CA LEU A 653 -20.72 -14.45 -7.40
C LEU A 653 -22.18 -13.99 -7.39
N GLU A 654 -23.14 -14.90 -7.13
CA GLU A 654 -24.57 -14.57 -6.94
C GLU A 654 -24.80 -13.51 -5.85
N ARG A 655 -23.92 -13.44 -4.85
CA ARG A 655 -24.00 -12.43 -3.78
C ARG A 655 -23.49 -11.05 -4.19
N LEU A 656 -22.79 -10.92 -5.32
CA LEU A 656 -22.36 -9.61 -5.83
C LEU A 656 -23.57 -8.74 -6.15
N TYR A 657 -24.59 -9.36 -6.75
CA TYR A 657 -25.86 -8.73 -7.14
C TYR A 657 -27.01 -9.62 -6.63
N PRO A 658 -27.27 -9.63 -5.31
CA PRO A 658 -28.38 -10.38 -4.76
C PRO A 658 -29.63 -9.86 -5.44
N THR A 659 -30.24 -10.73 -6.22
CA THR A 659 -31.17 -10.32 -7.24
C THR A 659 -32.48 -9.84 -6.59
N GLU A 660 -33.20 -8.93 -7.25
CA GLU A 660 -34.63 -8.63 -7.00
C GLU A 660 -35.54 -9.89 -7.19
N THR A 661 -34.96 -11.09 -7.14
CA THR A 661 -35.59 -12.41 -7.14
C THR A 661 -36.19 -12.67 -5.76
N GLN A 662 -37.35 -12.08 -5.53
CA GLN A 662 -38.38 -12.80 -4.81
C GLN A 662 -39.20 -13.70 -5.74
N ASP A 663 -39.07 -13.57 -7.06
CA ASP A 663 -39.89 -14.31 -8.04
C ASP A 663 -39.05 -15.03 -9.12
N LEU A 664 -38.33 -16.10 -8.77
CA LEU A 664 -38.02 -17.22 -9.69
C LEU A 664 -37.89 -18.51 -8.86
N PRO A 665 -38.36 -19.67 -9.36
CA PRO A 665 -38.84 -20.78 -8.54
C PRO A 665 -37.73 -21.76 -8.16
N PHE A 666 -36.71 -21.31 -7.42
CA PHE A 666 -35.87 -22.24 -6.66
C PHE A 666 -35.69 -21.70 -5.25
N ALA A 667 -36.77 -21.87 -4.48
CA ALA A 667 -36.81 -21.60 -3.06
C ALA A 667 -35.85 -22.53 -2.29
N ALA A 668 -35.15 -21.90 -1.35
CA ALA A 668 -34.68 -22.41 -0.06
C ALA A 668 -34.76 -23.93 0.19
N GLY A 669 -33.60 -24.52 0.49
CA GLY A 669 -33.48 -25.64 1.42
C GLY A 669 -34.34 -26.87 1.12
N LYS A 670 -33.89 -27.72 0.20
CA LYS A 670 -34.20 -29.16 0.29
C LYS A 670 -32.94 -29.94 0.55
N ALA A 671 -32.92 -30.60 1.70
CA ALA A 671 -31.97 -31.64 2.05
C ALA A 671 -31.95 -32.69 0.94
N ILE A 672 -30.76 -33.00 0.42
CA ILE A 672 -30.55 -34.22 -0.35
C ILE A 672 -30.64 -35.36 0.67
N ALA A 673 -31.72 -36.13 0.59
CA ALA A 673 -31.88 -37.37 1.34
C ALA A 673 -30.73 -38.34 1.00
N PRO A 674 -30.27 -39.18 1.95
CA PRO A 674 -29.24 -40.16 1.67
C PRO A 674 -29.83 -41.22 0.73
N VAL A 675 -29.23 -41.35 -0.47
CA VAL A 675 -29.51 -42.48 -1.35
C VAL A 675 -28.74 -43.68 -0.79
N ASN A 676 -29.47 -44.57 -0.11
CA ASN A 676 -29.20 -46.02 -0.07
C ASN A 676 -30.38 -46.72 0.62
N GLN A 677 -31.17 -47.47 -0.16
CA GLN A 677 -31.78 -48.76 0.15
C GLN A 677 -32.72 -49.16 -1.00
N GLU A 678 -32.22 -50.01 -1.90
CA GLU A 678 -32.77 -51.33 -2.24
C GLU A 678 -31.63 -52.24 -2.69
#